data_AF-A0A074RHT3-F1
#
_entry.id   AF-A0A074RHT3-F1
#
_cell.length_a   1.000
_cell.length_b   1.000
_cell.length_c   1.000
_cell.angle_alpha   90.00
_cell.angle_beta   90.00
_cell.angle_gamma   90.00
#
_symmetry.space_group_name_H-M   'P 1'
#
loop_
_entity.id
_entity.type
_entity.pdbx_description
1 polymer ?
#
loop_
_entity_poly.entity_id
_entity_poly.type
_entity_poly.pdbx_seq_one_letter_code
_entity_poly.pdbx_strand_id
1 'polypeptide(L)'
;MSSQQKRPRVSIESVHAITVEYEGVPTGSTKEPDKKRRGRPKGAPKSIEVALKQTVSSNANNNVQRGSFCPPISNSVHTAHVALGANDTDELPLFNDDSILTEPPMTSDHKKPRKNKTPNDNLREWLDSFAEGYLDTLYARDSPPPTSHCSLCTSPTDANALYRCMSCIGASALCLACLKSLHRFTPTHQIKRWDGFSWIGSSLLDVGHVLFLGHNGQPCPAKRPQRMLDEKAKDIKGALNLYIGDLNGFTRAKVLYCQCASAIPKPGQLLAAGLFPCSHLHPESAITFQLLDMYNTLTTTSRTSAHKYYTALEKVTKPGFSADVGDRYRELMWTHRCYLHLLLLRRSGHKFPLHPTIDVHPGDQAFDCVACPRPGFNFEWFEVSKDEIPYFRMWISYDGNFRSVRKSKKVAEGDICLSDGCAYYSFKDAYKLWTESVPQDKRWEKPACDNHKAGLEKTLRWVGQDVTGVGMLSCTPHTCIMPRGAVDFFQGEKFICLDYALAGFLNYIAKRCGGSLPIGLTYDVMCHWIVKFTTRANQLPPSNAIPEGLDLVGAVPKWHLAGHKRDCFVRWSLDNMQHVGRMEGEGPERFWSMYNQMSGSMSEQGPGVRTDNANNIIRSWNEEKAFGMVNSAPARYIDAKKNYIKQKEVHDDLNSDMPPEKIAEWEQESIEPTLKDKKWESPMMDPDLSGGFRDTIKERRQQESATARVPGRRPGATRWLSDGIELEHSIQNFNDEAEALGNSPTSLQDETLNGKRLALQGRIESHRKRRELYVEELEQPDHPHIRHFYGEETGEDLGLPS
;
A
#
# COMPACT_ATOMS: atom_id res chain seq x y z
N MET A 1 -58.61 25.70 -6.14
CA MET A 1 -58.33 26.76 -5.13
C MET A 1 -57.39 26.12 -4.11
N SER A 2 -56.18 26.66 -3.90
CA SER A 2 -55.82 27.51 -2.74
C SER A 2 -56.21 26.85 -1.40
N SER A 3 -55.28 26.59 -0.47
CA SER A 3 -54.22 27.50 -0.04
C SER A 3 -52.79 26.93 -0.02
N GLN A 4 -51.82 27.82 -0.22
CA GLN A 4 -50.41 27.58 0.12
C GLN A 4 -50.15 28.05 1.55
N GLN A 5 -49.57 27.20 2.40
CA GLN A 5 -48.82 27.68 3.57
C GLN A 5 -47.34 27.79 3.23
N LYS A 6 -46.81 29.02 3.23
CA LYS A 6 -45.39 29.29 3.06
C LYS A 6 -44.63 28.83 4.30
N ARG A 7 -43.76 27.83 4.18
CA ARG A 7 -42.71 27.59 5.19
C ARG A 7 -41.61 28.66 5.04
N PRO A 8 -41.04 29.18 6.15
CA PRO A 8 -40.01 30.21 6.08
C PRO A 8 -38.72 29.67 5.47
N ARG A 9 -37.99 30.52 4.73
CA ARG A 9 -36.56 30.31 4.49
C ARG A 9 -35.82 30.64 5.78
N VAL A 10 -35.03 29.69 6.29
CA VAL A 10 -33.93 29.99 7.21
C VAL A 10 -32.65 30.08 6.38
N SER A 11 -31.83 31.09 6.65
CA SER A 11 -30.54 31.33 6.00
C SER A 11 -29.48 30.33 6.47
N ILE A 12 -28.44 30.14 5.65
CA ILE A 12 -27.22 29.44 6.07
C ILE A 12 -26.35 30.44 6.82
N GLU A 13 -26.44 30.48 8.14
CA GLU A 13 -25.51 31.21 9.02
C GLU A 13 -25.16 30.38 10.25
N SER A 14 -23.90 30.49 10.70
CA SER A 14 -23.32 29.80 11.87
C SER A 14 -23.36 28.25 11.87
N VAL A 15 -22.28 27.62 11.41
CA VAL A 15 -21.81 26.41 12.09
C VAL A 15 -21.34 26.87 13.47
N HIS A 16 -22.04 26.49 14.54
CA HIS A 16 -21.65 26.86 15.89
C HIS A 16 -20.35 26.14 16.28
N ALA A 17 -19.28 26.90 16.47
CA ALA A 17 -18.12 26.41 17.20
C ALA A 17 -18.51 26.24 18.67
N ILE A 18 -18.23 25.08 19.26
CA ILE A 18 -18.45 24.83 20.69
C ILE A 18 -17.28 25.45 21.46
N THR A 19 -17.42 26.73 21.79
CA THR A 19 -16.51 27.40 22.73
C THR A 19 -16.84 26.93 24.14
N VAL A 20 -15.87 26.32 24.82
CA VAL A 20 -16.00 25.94 26.24
C VAL A 20 -15.42 27.07 27.09
N GLU A 21 -16.29 27.87 27.70
CA GLU A 21 -15.88 28.86 28.70
C GLU A 21 -15.76 28.19 30.07
N TYR A 22 -14.70 28.54 30.81
CA TYR A 22 -14.46 28.07 32.18
C TYR A 22 -14.74 29.20 33.17
N GLU A 23 -15.83 29.10 33.94
CA GLU A 23 -16.09 30.01 35.05
C GLU A 23 -15.13 29.72 36.21
N GLY A 24 -14.15 30.60 36.42
CA GLY A 24 -13.18 30.49 37.52
C GLY A 24 -13.70 31.10 38.81
N VAL A 25 -14.24 30.29 39.73
CA VAL A 25 -14.60 30.72 41.09
C VAL A 25 -13.33 30.90 41.95
N PRO A 26 -13.08 32.09 42.54
CA PRO A 26 -11.83 32.38 43.25
C PRO A 26 -11.93 32.16 44.77
N THR A 27 -11.07 31.29 45.34
CA THR A 27 -10.94 31.13 46.80
C THR A 27 -9.51 30.90 47.30
N GLY A 28 -9.07 31.67 48.30
CA GLY A 28 -8.57 31.03 49.53
C GLY A 28 -7.08 30.69 49.70
N SER A 29 -6.15 31.56 49.30
CA SER A 29 -4.94 31.97 50.07
C SER A 29 -4.06 30.98 50.90
N THR A 30 -2.73 31.21 50.83
CA THR A 30 -1.64 31.01 51.83
C THR A 30 -0.71 29.78 51.83
N LYS A 31 0.60 30.11 51.97
CA LYS A 31 1.75 29.36 52.54
C LYS A 31 2.45 28.25 51.72
N GLU A 32 3.49 28.63 50.98
CA GLU A 32 4.79 27.94 51.06
C GLU A 32 5.46 28.26 52.42
N PRO A 33 6.27 27.34 52.99
CA PRO A 33 7.74 27.39 52.82
C PRO A 33 8.33 25.95 52.69
N ASP A 34 9.64 25.65 52.62
CA ASP A 34 10.90 26.43 52.60
C ASP A 34 11.92 25.67 51.72
N LYS A 35 12.82 26.35 50.98
CA LYS A 35 13.97 25.70 50.29
C LYS A 35 15.23 26.56 50.37
N LYS A 36 16.11 26.21 51.32
CA LYS A 36 17.39 26.90 51.56
C LYS A 36 18.48 26.54 50.54
N ARG A 37 19.31 27.54 50.22
CA ARG A 37 20.37 27.52 49.18
C ARG A 37 21.67 26.84 49.62
N ARG A 38 22.36 26.20 48.68
CA ARG A 38 23.83 26.31 48.36
C ARG A 38 24.01 25.90 46.88
N GLY A 39 24.86 26.49 46.04
CA GLY A 39 25.66 27.73 46.09
C GLY A 39 26.28 28.00 44.69
N ARG A 40 26.50 29.27 44.29
CA ARG A 40 26.94 29.67 42.92
C ARG A 40 28.22 30.51 42.96
N PRO A 41 29.26 30.18 42.18
CA PRO A 41 29.81 31.07 41.13
C PRO A 41 30.28 30.29 39.88
N LYS A 42 30.68 30.85 38.72
CA LYS A 42 30.61 32.16 38.00
C LYS A 42 30.83 31.77 36.50
N GLY A 43 30.42 32.53 35.48
CA GLY A 43 29.81 33.85 35.41
C GLY A 43 29.32 34.17 33.98
N ALA A 44 29.02 35.44 33.71
CA ALA A 44 28.59 36.03 32.45
C ALA A 44 28.83 37.57 32.56
N PRO A 45 28.42 38.45 31.62
CA PRO A 45 27.96 38.27 30.23
C PRO A 45 28.72 39.19 29.23
N LYS A 46 28.25 39.30 27.98
CA LYS A 46 28.10 40.52 27.13
C LYS A 46 27.78 40.11 25.68
N SER A 47 26.94 40.80 24.89
CA SER A 47 25.98 41.88 25.18
C SER A 47 25.13 42.24 23.94
N ILE A 48 23.83 42.60 24.13
CA ILE A 48 23.12 43.76 23.52
C ILE A 48 23.04 43.77 21.96
N GLU A 49 21.88 43.46 21.34
CA GLU A 49 20.78 44.41 20.95
C GLU A 49 21.09 45.30 19.71
N VAL A 50 20.17 45.81 18.87
CA VAL A 50 18.76 45.51 18.51
C VAL A 50 18.40 46.29 17.21
N ALA A 51 17.23 46.03 16.62
CA ALA A 51 16.47 46.89 15.68
C ALA A 51 16.75 46.87 14.15
N LEU A 52 15.65 47.10 13.42
CA LEU A 52 15.51 47.19 11.96
C LEU A 52 15.84 48.60 11.45
N LYS A 53 16.07 48.73 10.13
CA LYS A 53 15.29 49.68 9.30
C LYS A 53 15.31 49.35 7.79
N GLN A 54 14.34 49.90 7.08
CA GLN A 54 14.21 49.87 5.61
C GLN A 54 14.93 51.10 5.00
N THR A 55 15.39 51.04 3.74
CA THR A 55 14.85 51.81 2.58
C THR A 55 15.75 51.84 1.32
N VAL A 56 15.19 51.46 0.16
CA VAL A 56 15.12 52.20 -1.14
C VAL A 56 16.40 52.83 -1.80
N SER A 57 16.73 52.34 -3.02
CA SER A 57 17.41 53.01 -4.17
C SER A 57 18.87 53.54 -3.99
N SER A 58 19.77 53.63 -4.98
CA SER A 58 19.67 53.75 -6.46
C SER A 58 21.02 53.47 -7.18
N ASN A 59 21.01 53.31 -8.52
CA ASN A 59 21.99 53.72 -9.57
C ASN A 59 23.53 53.80 -9.29
N ALA A 60 24.46 53.48 -10.21
CA ALA A 60 24.43 53.13 -11.66
C ALA A 60 25.79 52.51 -12.13
N ASN A 61 25.86 52.03 -13.40
CA ASN A 61 26.99 51.98 -14.37
C ASN A 61 28.43 51.60 -13.88
N ASN A 62 29.30 50.81 -14.56
CA ASN A 62 29.38 50.19 -15.90
C ASN A 62 30.54 49.12 -15.87
N ASN A 63 31.09 48.44 -16.91
CA ASN A 63 31.02 48.53 -18.39
C ASN A 63 31.43 47.20 -19.11
N VAL A 64 31.18 47.13 -20.44
CA VAL A 64 32.03 46.70 -21.61
C VAL A 64 33.38 45.94 -21.36
N GLN A 65 33.82 44.91 -22.11
CA GLN A 65 33.65 44.60 -23.55
C GLN A 65 33.62 43.09 -23.96
N ARG A 66 33.40 42.86 -25.27
CA ARG A 66 33.20 41.59 -26.01
C ARG A 66 34.50 40.80 -26.30
N GLY A 67 34.34 39.49 -26.59
CA GLY A 67 35.24 38.68 -27.42
C GLY A 67 34.45 37.62 -28.20
N SER A 68 34.79 37.36 -29.47
CA SER A 68 34.11 36.42 -30.39
C SER A 68 35.14 35.62 -31.17
N PHE A 69 34.85 34.35 -31.54
CA PHE A 69 35.08 33.77 -32.89
C PHE A 69 34.77 32.24 -32.94
N CYS A 70 34.55 31.73 -34.16
CA CYS A 70 34.30 30.33 -34.59
C CYS A 70 34.74 30.19 -36.08
N PRO A 71 34.80 29.00 -36.72
CA PRO A 71 34.65 27.62 -36.22
C PRO A 71 36.05 26.95 -36.05
N PRO A 72 36.64 26.02 -36.86
CA PRO A 72 36.22 25.28 -38.08
C PRO A 72 35.89 23.77 -37.81
N ILE A 73 36.02 22.89 -38.82
CA ILE A 73 35.82 21.41 -38.79
C ILE A 73 36.86 20.71 -39.69
N SER A 74 37.48 19.59 -39.27
CA SER A 74 37.98 18.53 -40.17
C SER A 74 38.44 17.25 -39.43
N ASN A 75 38.56 16.13 -40.17
CA ASN A 75 38.77 14.77 -39.67
C ASN A 75 40.25 14.40 -39.32
N SER A 76 40.38 13.22 -38.69
CA SER A 76 41.36 12.13 -38.94
C SER A 76 42.56 11.85 -37.99
N VAL A 77 42.45 10.71 -37.29
CA VAL A 77 43.35 9.53 -37.34
C VAL A 77 44.77 9.56 -36.68
N HIS A 78 44.93 8.64 -35.71
CA HIS A 78 46.12 7.89 -35.23
C HIS A 78 47.30 8.52 -34.41
N THR A 79 47.63 7.79 -33.33
CA THR A 79 48.98 7.50 -32.74
C THR A 79 49.80 8.61 -32.06
N ALA A 80 50.63 8.37 -31.03
CA ALA A 80 50.78 7.22 -30.10
C ALA A 80 51.71 7.58 -28.89
N HIS A 81 51.94 6.59 -28.00
CA HIS A 81 52.87 6.53 -26.84
C HIS A 81 52.38 7.19 -25.53
N VAL A 82 52.18 6.46 -24.40
CA VAL A 82 53.10 5.57 -23.60
C VAL A 82 54.09 6.43 -22.80
N ALA A 83 54.25 6.34 -21.47
CA ALA A 83 54.15 5.23 -20.50
C ALA A 83 53.49 5.71 -19.16
N LEU A 84 53.18 4.92 -18.10
CA LEU A 84 53.10 3.49 -17.71
C LEU A 84 52.26 3.46 -16.38
N GLY A 85 51.77 2.33 -15.82
CA GLY A 85 51.68 0.94 -16.28
C GLY A 85 51.21 -0.01 -15.17
N ALA A 86 50.67 -1.18 -15.56
CA ALA A 86 50.50 -2.46 -14.82
C ALA A 86 49.74 -2.47 -13.47
N ASN A 87 48.92 -3.47 -13.08
CA ASN A 87 48.37 -4.70 -13.68
C ASN A 87 47.19 -5.18 -12.74
N ASP A 88 46.45 -6.29 -12.90
CA ASP A 88 46.55 -7.45 -13.80
C ASP A 88 45.18 -8.10 -14.19
N THR A 89 45.28 -9.10 -15.05
CA THR A 89 44.34 -10.12 -15.64
C THR A 89 43.05 -10.58 -14.94
N ASP A 90 41.97 -10.77 -15.73
CA ASP A 90 41.55 -12.11 -16.24
C ASP A 90 40.45 -11.97 -17.33
N GLU A 91 40.66 -12.55 -18.52
CA GLU A 91 39.65 -12.63 -19.61
C GLU A 91 39.62 -14.03 -20.27
N LEU A 92 38.49 -14.34 -20.92
CA LEU A 92 38.16 -15.67 -21.45
C LEU A 92 38.84 -15.95 -22.81
N PRO A 93 39.27 -17.21 -23.08
CA PRO A 93 39.91 -17.55 -24.35
C PRO A 93 38.89 -17.70 -25.49
N LEU A 94 39.18 -17.04 -26.61
CA LEU A 94 38.62 -17.36 -27.92
C LEU A 94 39.46 -18.47 -28.58
N PHE A 95 38.78 -19.49 -29.12
CA PHE A 95 39.38 -20.44 -30.05
C PHE A 95 38.62 -20.38 -31.39
N ASN A 96 39.32 -20.01 -32.45
CA ASN A 96 38.96 -20.43 -33.80
C ASN A 96 39.65 -21.77 -34.07
N ASP A 97 38.97 -22.67 -34.76
CA ASP A 97 39.64 -23.70 -35.55
C ASP A 97 38.81 -23.99 -36.81
N ASP A 98 39.48 -24.25 -37.93
CA ASP A 98 38.87 -24.41 -39.24
C ASP A 98 38.90 -25.89 -39.68
N SER A 99 37.93 -26.30 -40.50
CA SER A 99 37.97 -27.55 -41.27
C SER A 99 38.05 -28.90 -40.53
N ILE A 100 36.93 -29.33 -39.93
CA ILE A 100 36.56 -30.76 -39.95
C ILE A 100 35.20 -30.92 -40.64
N LEU A 101 35.18 -31.68 -41.74
CA LEU A 101 33.94 -32.11 -42.39
C LEU A 101 33.36 -33.31 -41.64
N THR A 102 32.23 -33.10 -40.96
CA THR A 102 31.35 -34.17 -40.48
C THR A 102 29.93 -33.92 -40.98
N GLU A 103 29.32 -34.96 -41.55
CA GLU A 103 27.98 -34.88 -42.12
C GLU A 103 26.92 -34.61 -41.04
N PRO A 104 25.84 -33.87 -41.35
CA PRO A 104 24.78 -33.63 -40.38
C PRO A 104 24.09 -34.95 -40.01
N PRO A 105 23.97 -35.30 -38.71
CA PRO A 105 23.35 -36.56 -38.31
C PRO A 105 21.86 -36.59 -38.69
N MET A 106 21.49 -37.53 -39.56
CA MET A 106 20.10 -37.76 -39.94
C MET A 106 19.31 -38.45 -38.82
N THR A 107 18.89 -37.69 -37.81
CA THR A 107 17.91 -38.12 -36.80
C THR A 107 16.63 -37.30 -36.93
N SER A 108 15.62 -37.88 -37.59
CA SER A 108 14.33 -37.26 -37.90
C SER A 108 13.37 -37.20 -36.71
N ASP A 109 13.77 -36.49 -35.66
CA ASP A 109 12.95 -36.32 -34.46
C ASP A 109 11.87 -35.25 -34.72
N HIS A 110 10.79 -35.67 -35.41
CA HIS A 110 9.61 -34.86 -35.71
C HIS A 110 8.86 -34.47 -34.42
N LYS A 111 9.38 -33.47 -33.70
CA LYS A 111 8.66 -32.77 -32.63
C LYS A 111 7.33 -32.29 -33.17
N LYS A 112 6.25 -32.95 -32.76
CA LYS A 112 4.88 -32.69 -33.21
C LYS A 112 4.61 -31.18 -33.16
N PRO A 113 4.09 -30.57 -34.25
CA PRO A 113 3.91 -29.11 -34.30
C PRO A 113 3.07 -28.67 -33.10
N ARG A 114 3.57 -27.68 -32.35
CA ARG A 114 2.86 -27.11 -31.21
C ARG A 114 1.52 -26.57 -31.72
N LYS A 115 0.41 -27.14 -31.26
CA LYS A 115 -0.95 -26.80 -31.74
C LYS A 115 -1.29 -25.31 -31.63
N ASN A 116 -0.64 -24.59 -30.72
CA ASN A 116 -0.80 -23.17 -30.51
C ASN A 116 0.54 -22.46 -30.78
N LYS A 117 0.53 -21.39 -31.59
CA LYS A 117 1.66 -20.46 -31.73
C LYS A 117 1.96 -19.80 -30.38
N THR A 118 3.23 -19.65 -30.02
CA THR A 118 3.63 -18.85 -28.86
C THR A 118 3.62 -17.35 -29.20
N PRO A 119 3.65 -16.43 -28.21
CA PRO A 119 3.77 -15.00 -28.49
C PRO A 119 4.96 -14.65 -29.39
N ASN A 120 6.09 -15.35 -29.24
CA ASN A 120 7.29 -15.15 -30.06
C ASN A 120 7.10 -15.64 -31.50
N ASP A 121 6.28 -16.67 -31.73
CA ASP A 121 6.01 -17.16 -33.08
C ASP A 121 5.07 -16.21 -33.84
N ASN A 122 4.08 -15.64 -33.15
CA ASN A 122 3.25 -14.55 -33.68
C ASN A 122 4.07 -13.27 -33.94
N LEU A 123 5.07 -12.96 -33.11
CA LEU A 123 5.96 -11.81 -33.31
C LEU A 123 6.91 -12.00 -34.51
N ARG A 124 7.43 -13.21 -34.74
CA ARG A 124 8.21 -13.52 -35.96
C ARG A 124 7.34 -13.38 -37.20
N GLU A 125 6.19 -14.05 -37.24
CA GLU A 125 5.22 -13.92 -38.35
C GLU A 125 4.83 -12.45 -38.62
N TRP A 126 4.62 -11.65 -37.57
CA TRP A 126 4.37 -10.22 -37.73
C TRP A 126 5.57 -9.45 -38.32
N LEU A 127 6.79 -9.70 -37.85
CA LEU A 127 8.01 -9.08 -38.40
C LEU A 127 8.23 -9.50 -39.87
N ASP A 128 8.17 -10.79 -40.14
CA ASP A 128 8.53 -11.43 -41.41
C ASP A 128 7.48 -11.22 -42.52
N SER A 129 6.22 -10.88 -42.18
CA SER A 129 5.12 -10.82 -43.16
C SER A 129 4.19 -9.61 -43.05
N PHE A 130 4.28 -8.77 -42.00
CA PHE A 130 3.33 -7.66 -41.79
C PHE A 130 3.97 -6.32 -41.41
N ALA A 131 5.14 -6.31 -40.78
CA ALA A 131 5.74 -5.09 -40.21
C ALA A 131 6.07 -4.00 -41.24
N GLU A 132 6.53 -4.38 -42.44
CA GLU A 132 6.82 -3.45 -43.54
C GLU A 132 5.54 -2.78 -44.07
N GLY A 133 4.51 -3.56 -44.43
CA GLY A 133 3.22 -3.00 -44.86
C GLY A 133 2.49 -2.20 -43.76
N TYR A 134 2.73 -2.51 -42.48
CA TYR A 134 2.26 -1.70 -41.35
C TYR A 134 3.01 -0.36 -41.29
N LEU A 135 4.32 -0.33 -41.55
CA LEU A 135 5.13 0.88 -41.61
C LEU A 135 4.73 1.78 -42.80
N ASP A 136 4.50 1.20 -43.97
CA ASP A 136 3.94 1.90 -45.14
C ASP A 136 2.58 2.53 -44.82
N THR A 137 1.70 1.78 -44.17
CA THR A 137 0.37 2.27 -43.73
C THR A 137 0.50 3.43 -42.75
N LEU A 138 1.49 3.41 -41.85
CA LEU A 138 1.77 4.51 -40.92
C LEU A 138 2.32 5.75 -41.65
N TYR A 139 3.21 5.59 -42.63
CA TYR A 139 3.67 6.70 -43.46
C TYR A 139 2.54 7.29 -44.32
N ALA A 140 1.70 6.45 -44.94
CA ALA A 140 0.53 6.88 -45.71
C ALA A 140 -0.50 7.64 -44.86
N ARG A 141 -0.65 7.30 -43.57
CA ARG A 141 -1.51 8.03 -42.61
C ARG A 141 -0.96 9.42 -42.25
N ASP A 142 0.35 9.61 -42.34
CA ASP A 142 1.05 10.86 -42.01
C ASP A 142 1.49 11.68 -43.25
N SER A 143 1.20 11.18 -44.45
CA SER A 143 1.44 11.83 -45.76
C SER A 143 0.56 13.07 -46.00
N PRO A 144 0.76 13.83 -47.11
CA PRO A 144 -0.13 14.92 -47.51
C PRO A 144 -1.59 14.45 -47.65
N PRO A 145 -2.59 15.34 -47.51
CA PRO A 145 -3.99 15.01 -47.79
C PRO A 145 -4.15 14.57 -49.25
N PRO A 146 -4.67 13.36 -49.54
CA PRO A 146 -4.62 12.77 -50.88
C PRO A 146 -5.53 13.45 -51.90
N THR A 147 -6.48 14.28 -51.46
CA THR A 147 -7.30 15.14 -52.32
C THR A 147 -7.62 16.46 -51.60
N SER A 148 -7.91 17.50 -52.39
CA SER A 148 -8.46 18.78 -51.94
C SER A 148 -9.96 18.70 -51.59
N HIS A 149 -10.39 17.65 -50.89
CA HIS A 149 -11.79 17.43 -50.51
C HIS A 149 -11.91 17.02 -49.04
N CYS A 150 -12.98 17.44 -48.37
CA CYS A 150 -13.26 16.99 -47.02
C CYS A 150 -13.80 15.55 -47.03
N SER A 151 -13.18 14.65 -46.26
CA SER A 151 -13.57 13.24 -46.16
C SER A 151 -14.93 12.98 -45.48
N LEU A 152 -15.60 13.99 -44.91
CA LEU A 152 -16.94 13.85 -44.31
C LEU A 152 -18.06 14.44 -45.17
N CYS A 153 -17.88 15.62 -45.77
CA CYS A 153 -18.92 16.26 -46.60
C CYS A 153 -18.62 16.22 -48.11
N THR A 154 -17.52 15.59 -48.53
CA THR A 154 -17.00 15.51 -49.92
C THR A 154 -16.79 16.84 -50.63
N SER A 155 -16.97 17.97 -49.95
CA SER A 155 -16.89 19.31 -50.54
C SER A 155 -15.45 19.67 -50.89
N PRO A 156 -15.19 20.27 -52.07
CA PRO A 156 -13.87 20.78 -52.41
C PRO A 156 -13.45 21.85 -51.39
N THR A 157 -12.22 21.75 -50.92
CA THR A 157 -11.62 22.57 -49.87
C THR A 157 -10.17 22.84 -50.27
N ASP A 158 -9.69 24.07 -50.12
CA ASP A 158 -8.25 24.37 -50.29
C ASP A 158 -7.43 23.38 -49.44
N ALA A 159 -6.45 22.73 -50.06
CA ALA A 159 -5.58 21.76 -49.37
C ALA A 159 -4.90 22.39 -48.15
N ASN A 160 -4.58 23.69 -48.22
CA ASN A 160 -3.97 24.47 -47.13
C ASN A 160 -4.96 24.84 -46.01
N ALA A 161 -6.25 24.51 -46.19
CA ALA A 161 -7.32 24.68 -45.21
C ALA A 161 -7.89 23.34 -44.70
N LEU A 162 -7.22 22.21 -45.00
CA LEU A 162 -7.55 20.90 -44.46
C LEU A 162 -6.92 20.67 -43.08
N TYR A 163 -7.67 19.99 -42.21
CA TYR A 163 -7.29 19.65 -40.84
C TYR A 163 -7.44 18.15 -40.61
N ARG A 164 -6.64 17.56 -39.73
CA ARG A 164 -6.87 16.21 -39.19
C ARG A 164 -6.86 16.22 -37.66
N CYS A 165 -7.60 15.31 -37.05
CA CYS A 165 -7.58 15.11 -35.60
C CYS A 165 -6.68 13.93 -35.26
N MET A 166 -5.79 14.10 -34.29
CA MET A 166 -4.90 13.02 -33.82
C MET A 166 -5.58 12.10 -32.79
N SER A 167 -6.64 12.58 -32.14
CA SER A 167 -7.38 11.86 -31.07
C SER A 167 -8.58 11.04 -31.58
N CYS A 168 -9.10 11.31 -32.78
CA CYS A 168 -10.27 10.62 -33.33
C CYS A 168 -9.87 9.43 -34.22
N ILE A 169 -10.42 8.25 -33.91
CA ILE A 169 -10.33 7.08 -34.79
C ILE A 169 -11.02 7.40 -36.12
N GLY A 170 -10.35 7.12 -37.24
CA GLY A 170 -10.88 7.31 -38.60
C GLY A 170 -10.94 8.76 -39.10
N ALA A 171 -10.48 9.76 -38.34
CA ALA A 171 -10.53 11.16 -38.76
C ALA A 171 -9.41 11.54 -39.75
N SER A 172 -9.69 11.33 -41.03
CA SER A 172 -8.89 11.81 -42.17
C SER A 172 -9.07 13.33 -42.40
N ALA A 173 -8.85 13.83 -43.63
CA ALA A 173 -8.78 15.26 -43.91
C ALA A 173 -10.16 15.95 -43.88
N LEU A 174 -10.35 16.88 -42.96
CA LEU A 174 -11.60 17.61 -42.73
C LEU A 174 -11.49 19.08 -43.12
N CYS A 175 -12.57 19.63 -43.70
CA CYS A 175 -12.76 21.07 -43.76
C CYS A 175 -13.12 21.63 -42.38
N LEU A 176 -12.95 22.95 -42.21
CA LEU A 176 -13.20 23.65 -40.96
C LEU A 176 -14.60 23.42 -40.37
N ALA A 177 -15.64 23.38 -41.21
CA ALA A 177 -17.02 23.17 -40.77
C ALA A 177 -17.24 21.74 -40.22
N CYS A 178 -16.77 20.71 -40.94
CA CYS A 178 -16.87 19.33 -40.47
C CYS A 178 -16.02 19.10 -39.21
N LEU A 179 -14.82 19.68 -39.14
CA LEU A 179 -13.98 19.64 -37.94
C LEU A 179 -14.73 20.20 -36.72
N LYS A 180 -15.32 21.39 -36.82
CA LYS A 180 -16.09 22.02 -35.71
C LYS A 180 -17.35 21.22 -35.35
N SER A 181 -18.05 20.66 -36.33
CA SER A 181 -19.26 19.87 -36.07
C SER A 181 -18.93 18.55 -35.34
N LEU A 182 -17.85 17.88 -35.75
CA LEU A 182 -17.36 16.65 -35.10
C LEU A 182 -16.90 16.90 -33.65
N HIS A 183 -16.21 18.03 -33.40
CA HIS A 183 -15.60 18.32 -32.10
C HIS A 183 -16.49 19.08 -31.10
N ARG A 184 -17.80 19.22 -31.38
CA ARG A 184 -18.78 19.95 -30.56
C ARG A 184 -18.71 19.63 -29.06
N PHE A 185 -18.44 18.36 -28.73
CA PHE A 185 -18.35 17.86 -27.34
C PHE A 185 -16.94 17.40 -26.94
N THR A 186 -15.96 17.48 -27.84
CA THR A 186 -14.57 17.05 -27.63
C THR A 186 -13.59 18.21 -27.83
N PRO A 187 -13.71 19.31 -27.06
CA PRO A 187 -12.91 20.53 -27.23
C PRO A 187 -11.42 20.34 -26.88
N THR A 188 -11.03 19.17 -26.36
CA THR A 188 -9.68 18.86 -25.89
C THR A 188 -8.83 18.09 -26.89
N HIS A 189 -9.42 17.59 -27.99
CA HIS A 189 -8.71 16.81 -28.99
C HIS A 189 -7.59 17.59 -29.67
N GLN A 190 -6.44 16.92 -29.87
CA GLN A 190 -5.32 17.49 -30.60
C GLN A 190 -5.58 17.45 -32.11
N ILE A 191 -5.30 18.55 -32.81
CA ILE A 191 -5.49 18.67 -34.26
C ILE A 191 -4.20 19.13 -34.96
N LYS A 192 -4.12 18.86 -36.26
CA LYS A 192 -3.08 19.40 -37.15
C LYS A 192 -3.73 20.05 -38.37
N ARG A 193 -3.10 21.11 -38.90
CA ARG A 193 -3.47 21.75 -40.17
C ARG A 193 -2.44 21.38 -41.23
N TRP A 194 -2.85 21.20 -42.48
CA TRP A 194 -1.92 21.15 -43.60
C TRP A 194 -1.53 22.57 -44.01
N ASP A 195 -0.23 22.87 -44.08
CA ASP A 195 0.27 24.21 -44.46
C ASP A 195 0.71 24.34 -45.92
N GLY A 196 0.66 23.25 -46.68
CA GLY A 196 1.20 23.12 -48.04
C GLY A 196 2.35 22.13 -48.12
N PHE A 197 3.12 21.99 -47.04
CA PHE A 197 4.34 21.17 -46.97
C PHE A 197 4.28 20.11 -45.86
N SER A 198 3.58 20.40 -44.75
CA SER A 198 3.60 19.58 -43.55
C SER A 198 2.30 19.67 -42.73
N TRP A 199 2.13 18.70 -41.83
CA TRP A 199 1.08 18.70 -40.81
C TRP A 199 1.54 19.43 -39.55
N ILE A 200 1.35 20.75 -39.51
CA ILE A 200 1.67 21.58 -38.34
C ILE A 200 0.64 21.44 -37.23
N GLY A 201 1.08 21.58 -35.97
CA GLY A 201 0.19 21.58 -34.81
C GLY A 201 -0.77 22.77 -34.79
N SER A 202 -2.00 22.55 -34.34
CA SER A 202 -3.01 23.59 -34.17
C SER A 202 -3.98 23.19 -33.04
N SER A 203 -4.76 24.13 -32.50
CA SER A 203 -5.80 23.84 -31.51
C SER A 203 -7.20 24.19 -32.02
N LEU A 204 -8.20 23.55 -31.41
CA LEU A 204 -9.61 23.89 -31.65
C LEU A 204 -9.92 25.36 -31.31
N LEU A 205 -9.16 25.99 -30.40
CA LEU A 205 -9.26 27.43 -30.12
C LEU A 205 -8.78 28.30 -31.30
N ASP A 206 -7.65 27.96 -31.93
CA ASP A 206 -7.06 28.76 -33.02
C ASP A 206 -7.97 28.83 -34.25
N VAL A 207 -8.64 27.71 -34.55
CA VAL A 207 -9.62 27.59 -35.64
C VAL A 207 -11.00 28.18 -35.28
N GLY A 208 -11.17 28.68 -34.06
CA GLY A 208 -12.41 29.29 -33.58
C GLY A 208 -13.55 28.29 -33.34
N HIS A 209 -13.26 27.13 -32.76
CA HIS A 209 -14.27 26.29 -32.11
C HIS A 209 -14.75 26.94 -30.81
N VAL A 210 -16.00 26.68 -30.41
CA VAL A 210 -16.58 27.19 -29.16
C VAL A 210 -17.39 26.09 -28.49
N LEU A 211 -17.08 25.81 -27.22
CA LEU A 211 -17.88 24.96 -26.35
C LEU A 211 -19.04 25.78 -25.79
N PHE A 212 -20.26 25.48 -26.22
CA PHE A 212 -21.48 26.05 -25.63
C PHE A 212 -21.96 25.16 -24.48
N LEU A 213 -22.09 25.71 -23.28
CA LEU A 213 -22.58 24.99 -22.11
C LEU A 213 -24.11 25.02 -22.05
N GLY A 214 -24.71 23.86 -21.79
CA GLY A 214 -26.16 23.66 -21.92
C GLY A 214 -26.61 23.49 -23.38
N HIS A 215 -27.92 23.45 -23.59
CA HIS A 215 -28.57 23.39 -24.91
C HIS A 215 -27.98 22.36 -25.90
N ASN A 216 -27.48 21.22 -25.41
CA ASN A 216 -26.85 20.16 -26.21
C ASN A 216 -25.73 20.70 -27.15
N GLY A 217 -24.90 21.61 -26.64
CA GLY A 217 -23.78 22.19 -27.38
C GLY A 217 -24.19 23.25 -28.41
N GLN A 218 -25.38 23.82 -28.29
CA GLN A 218 -25.88 24.90 -29.16
C GLN A 218 -25.79 26.28 -28.50
N PRO A 219 -25.72 27.37 -29.28
CA PRO A 219 -25.76 28.74 -28.76
C PRO A 219 -27.00 29.00 -27.88
N CYS A 220 -26.78 29.61 -26.71
CA CYS A 220 -27.84 29.93 -25.75
C CYS A 220 -28.90 30.87 -26.38
N PRO A 221 -30.20 30.52 -26.38
CA PRO A 221 -31.24 31.31 -27.04
C PRO A 221 -31.47 32.66 -26.37
N ALA A 222 -31.33 32.75 -25.03
CA ALA A 222 -31.52 33.98 -24.26
C ALA A 222 -30.52 35.11 -24.61
N LYS A 223 -29.37 34.76 -25.22
CA LYS A 223 -28.49 35.68 -25.93
C LYS A 223 -27.87 34.97 -27.13
N ARG A 224 -28.63 34.84 -28.22
CA ARG A 224 -28.03 34.60 -29.54
C ARG A 224 -26.96 35.68 -29.77
N PRO A 225 -25.67 35.34 -30.00
CA PRO A 225 -24.67 36.36 -30.28
C PRO A 225 -25.07 37.12 -31.54
N GLN A 226 -25.22 38.44 -31.46
CA GLN A 226 -25.74 39.27 -32.58
C GLN A 226 -24.86 39.25 -33.83
N ARG A 227 -23.65 38.67 -33.74
CA ARG A 227 -22.83 38.28 -34.90
C ARG A 227 -22.28 36.87 -34.70
N MET A 228 -22.85 35.92 -35.43
CA MET A 228 -22.28 34.58 -35.71
C MET A 228 -21.92 34.41 -37.20
N LEU A 229 -22.08 35.48 -38.00
CA LEU A 229 -21.83 35.49 -39.44
C LEU A 229 -20.41 35.97 -39.80
N ASP A 230 -19.72 36.65 -38.87
CA ASP A 230 -18.33 37.06 -39.03
C ASP A 230 -17.40 35.87 -38.71
N GLU A 231 -17.14 34.96 -39.67
CA GLU A 231 -16.27 33.78 -39.45
C GLU A 231 -14.85 34.11 -38.97
N LYS A 232 -14.43 35.37 -39.14
CA LYS A 232 -13.12 35.90 -38.73
C LYS A 232 -13.13 36.59 -37.35
N ALA A 233 -14.28 36.67 -36.66
CA ALA A 233 -14.40 37.34 -35.36
C ALA A 233 -13.75 36.52 -34.24
N LYS A 234 -12.47 36.79 -33.94
CA LYS A 234 -11.76 36.16 -32.82
C LYS A 234 -12.42 36.43 -31.46
N ASP A 235 -13.06 37.59 -31.28
CA ASP A 235 -13.63 38.04 -30.01
C ASP A 235 -15.16 37.95 -29.97
N ILE A 236 -15.66 36.74 -29.72
CA ILE A 236 -17.09 36.49 -29.47
C ILE A 236 -17.45 37.06 -28.10
N LYS A 237 -18.18 38.20 -28.10
CA LYS A 237 -18.49 38.99 -26.90
C LYS A 237 -19.14 38.15 -25.78
N GLY A 238 -18.38 37.95 -24.69
CA GLY A 238 -18.82 37.20 -23.51
C GLY A 238 -18.36 35.73 -23.45
N ALA A 239 -17.62 35.25 -24.46
CA ALA A 239 -16.91 33.98 -24.38
C ALA A 239 -15.65 34.12 -23.51
N LEU A 240 -15.27 33.05 -22.80
CA LEU A 240 -14.06 32.99 -21.97
C LEU A 240 -13.11 31.92 -22.51
N ASN A 241 -11.79 32.17 -22.41
CA ASN A 241 -10.78 31.16 -22.71
C ASN A 241 -10.56 30.32 -21.45
N LEU A 242 -10.99 29.07 -21.46
CA LEU A 242 -10.83 28.11 -20.37
C LEU A 242 -9.62 27.20 -20.68
N TYR A 243 -8.69 27.06 -19.74
CA TYR A 243 -7.70 25.98 -19.79
C TYR A 243 -8.38 24.66 -19.41
N ILE A 244 -8.12 23.59 -20.16
CA ILE A 244 -8.66 22.26 -19.85
C ILE A 244 -7.50 21.26 -19.75
N GLY A 245 -7.40 20.57 -18.62
CA GLY A 245 -6.58 19.36 -18.49
C GLY A 245 -7.41 18.12 -18.84
N ASP A 246 -6.88 17.28 -19.72
CA ASP A 246 -7.55 16.08 -20.23
C ASP A 246 -6.55 14.93 -20.47
N LEU A 247 -7.03 13.72 -20.78
CA LEU A 247 -6.16 12.61 -21.20
C LEU A 247 -5.34 12.95 -22.45
N ASN A 248 -5.81 13.89 -23.28
CA ASN A 248 -5.09 14.48 -24.41
C ASN A 248 -4.05 15.56 -24.01
N GLY A 249 -3.77 15.73 -22.72
CA GLY A 249 -2.88 16.77 -22.18
C GLY A 249 -3.61 18.08 -21.82
N PHE A 250 -2.85 19.17 -21.67
CA PHE A 250 -3.38 20.49 -21.36
C PHE A 250 -3.61 21.33 -22.62
N THR A 251 -4.78 21.94 -22.72
CA THR A 251 -5.18 22.74 -23.88
C THR A 251 -6.02 23.95 -23.45
N ARG A 252 -6.43 24.79 -24.40
CA ARG A 252 -7.35 25.91 -24.18
C ARG A 252 -8.56 25.76 -25.09
N ALA A 253 -9.75 26.04 -24.56
CA ALA A 253 -11.00 26.08 -25.32
C ALA A 253 -11.71 27.43 -25.10
N LYS A 254 -12.42 27.91 -26.13
CA LYS A 254 -13.34 29.05 -25.99
C LYS A 254 -14.68 28.54 -25.49
N VAL A 255 -15.19 29.10 -24.39
CA VAL A 255 -16.38 28.60 -23.69
C VAL A 255 -17.43 29.70 -23.57
N LEU A 256 -18.68 29.36 -23.91
CA LEU A 256 -19.85 30.21 -23.70
C LEU A 256 -20.83 29.55 -22.72
N TYR A 257 -21.07 30.24 -21.62
CA TYR A 257 -22.01 29.84 -20.57
C TYR A 257 -23.47 30.12 -20.98
N CYS A 258 -24.37 29.23 -20.58
CA CYS A 258 -25.81 29.46 -20.64
C CYS A 258 -26.20 30.68 -19.80
N GLN A 259 -27.09 31.52 -20.35
CA GLN A 259 -27.61 32.75 -19.74
C GLN A 259 -29.15 32.80 -19.74
N CYS A 260 -29.81 31.65 -19.83
CA CYS A 260 -31.25 31.55 -19.56
C CYS A 260 -31.55 31.83 -18.08
N ALA A 261 -32.77 32.29 -17.76
CA ALA A 261 -33.16 32.61 -16.39
C ALA A 261 -33.13 31.40 -15.43
N SER A 262 -33.23 30.18 -15.97
CA SER A 262 -33.10 28.90 -15.26
C SER A 262 -31.68 28.31 -15.25
N ALA A 263 -30.67 29.04 -15.74
CA ALA A 263 -29.31 28.54 -15.83
C ALA A 263 -28.65 28.41 -14.44
N ILE A 264 -28.10 27.24 -14.15
CA ILE A 264 -27.29 27.01 -12.95
C ILE A 264 -25.99 27.87 -12.96
N PRO A 265 -25.38 28.16 -11.80
CA PRO A 265 -24.15 28.95 -11.73
C PRO A 265 -23.00 28.38 -12.59
N LYS A 266 -22.08 29.24 -13.03
CA LYS A 266 -20.96 28.88 -13.94
C LYS A 266 -20.22 27.58 -13.56
N PRO A 267 -19.80 27.34 -12.30
CA PRO A 267 -19.12 26.08 -11.92
C PRO A 267 -20.02 24.86 -12.13
N GLY A 268 -21.31 24.98 -11.84
CA GLY A 268 -22.30 23.92 -12.07
C GLY A 268 -22.49 23.61 -13.56
N GLN A 269 -22.41 24.61 -14.44
CA GLN A 269 -22.48 24.38 -15.89
C GLN A 269 -21.26 23.61 -16.42
N LEU A 270 -20.07 23.83 -15.84
CA LEU A 270 -18.88 23.04 -16.17
C LEU A 270 -19.01 21.60 -15.65
N LEU A 271 -19.43 21.42 -14.38
CA LEU A 271 -19.65 20.09 -13.79
C LEU A 271 -20.69 19.28 -14.58
N ALA A 272 -21.77 19.92 -15.03
CA ALA A 272 -22.79 19.31 -15.88
C ALA A 272 -22.30 18.97 -17.31
N ALA A 273 -21.17 19.53 -17.73
CA ALA A 273 -20.50 19.26 -19.01
C ALA A 273 -19.28 18.35 -18.87
N GLY A 274 -19.08 17.69 -17.73
CA GLY A 274 -17.95 16.77 -17.48
C GLY A 274 -16.62 17.45 -17.12
N LEU A 275 -16.65 18.75 -16.82
CA LEU A 275 -15.47 19.57 -16.51
C LEU A 275 -15.48 19.97 -15.03
N PHE A 276 -14.55 19.46 -14.23
CA PHE A 276 -14.37 19.90 -12.84
C PHE A 276 -13.64 21.24 -12.82
N PRO A 277 -14.25 22.34 -12.32
CA PRO A 277 -13.61 23.65 -12.29
C PRO A 277 -12.53 23.74 -11.21
N CYS A 278 -11.33 24.22 -11.57
CA CYS A 278 -10.22 24.40 -10.62
C CYS A 278 -10.46 25.56 -9.63
N SER A 279 -11.38 26.48 -9.93
CA SER A 279 -11.76 27.60 -9.05
C SER A 279 -13.27 27.86 -9.08
N HIS A 280 -13.83 28.34 -7.97
CA HIS A 280 -15.29 28.29 -7.73
C HIS A 280 -16.04 29.59 -8.04
N LEU A 281 -15.37 30.74 -8.07
CA LEU A 281 -16.00 32.03 -8.38
C LEU A 281 -15.88 32.37 -9.87
N HIS A 282 -14.65 32.29 -10.39
CA HIS A 282 -14.30 32.64 -11.76
C HIS A 282 -13.44 31.53 -12.37
N PRO A 283 -14.06 30.44 -12.86
CA PRO A 283 -13.35 29.31 -13.46
C PRO A 283 -12.67 29.70 -14.78
N GLU A 284 -11.34 29.85 -14.70
CA GLU A 284 -10.43 30.04 -15.85
C GLU A 284 -9.71 28.74 -16.25
N SER A 285 -9.72 27.73 -15.37
CA SER A 285 -9.28 26.36 -15.67
C SER A 285 -10.26 25.31 -15.16
N ALA A 286 -10.27 24.17 -15.83
CA ALA A 286 -10.99 22.97 -15.45
C ALA A 286 -10.22 21.71 -15.84
N ILE A 287 -10.65 20.56 -15.32
CA ILE A 287 -10.07 19.24 -15.61
C ILE A 287 -11.21 18.28 -15.95
N THR A 288 -11.05 17.45 -16.98
CA THR A 288 -12.09 16.48 -17.35
C THR A 288 -12.29 15.44 -16.23
N PHE A 289 -13.53 15.02 -15.98
CA PHE A 289 -13.78 13.92 -15.04
C PHE A 289 -13.01 12.66 -15.44
N GLN A 290 -12.86 12.41 -16.75
CA GLN A 290 -12.10 11.26 -17.28
C GLN A 290 -10.61 11.28 -16.88
N LEU A 291 -9.95 12.44 -16.85
CA LEU A 291 -8.59 12.57 -16.30
C LEU A 291 -8.58 12.28 -14.80
N LEU A 292 -9.53 12.84 -14.04
CA LEU A 292 -9.60 12.66 -12.59
C LEU A 292 -9.89 11.21 -12.18
N ASP A 293 -10.76 10.51 -12.90
CA ASP A 293 -11.04 9.08 -12.72
C ASP A 293 -9.84 8.20 -13.11
N MET A 294 -9.15 8.52 -14.22
CA MET A 294 -7.92 7.85 -14.61
C MET A 294 -6.82 8.05 -13.55
N TYR A 295 -6.64 9.27 -13.04
CA TYR A 295 -5.65 9.56 -12.00
C TYR A 295 -5.98 8.84 -10.69
N ASN A 296 -7.25 8.82 -10.28
CA ASN A 296 -7.71 8.06 -9.11
C ASN A 296 -7.41 6.55 -9.26
N THR A 297 -7.77 5.96 -10.41
CA THR A 297 -7.52 4.55 -10.73
C THR A 297 -6.02 4.23 -10.72
N LEU A 298 -5.19 5.08 -11.33
CA LEU A 298 -3.74 4.91 -11.31
C LEU A 298 -3.12 5.14 -9.91
N THR A 299 -3.78 5.89 -9.04
CA THR A 299 -3.35 6.10 -7.64
C THR A 299 -3.62 4.86 -6.80
N THR A 300 -4.78 4.20 -6.94
CA THR A 300 -5.13 3.01 -6.15
C THR A 300 -4.58 1.71 -6.77
N THR A 301 -4.84 1.47 -8.06
CA THR A 301 -4.42 0.24 -8.76
C THR A 301 -2.94 0.25 -9.11
N SER A 302 -2.41 1.35 -9.66
CA SER A 302 -1.01 1.41 -10.15
C SER A 302 -0.04 2.14 -9.22
N ARG A 303 -0.50 2.61 -8.05
CA ARG A 303 0.32 3.29 -7.01
C ARG A 303 1.10 4.49 -7.57
N THR A 304 0.51 5.18 -8.54
CA THR A 304 1.15 6.28 -9.27
C THR A 304 1.14 7.54 -8.43
N SER A 305 2.32 8.10 -8.17
CA SER A 305 2.41 9.40 -7.49
C SER A 305 1.93 10.53 -8.40
N ALA A 306 1.32 11.55 -7.80
CA ALA A 306 0.87 12.76 -8.46
C ALA A 306 1.89 13.33 -9.47
N HIS A 307 3.16 13.43 -9.06
CA HIS A 307 4.24 13.93 -9.91
C HIS A 307 4.48 13.04 -11.14
N LYS A 308 4.46 11.71 -11.00
CA LYS A 308 4.62 10.80 -12.15
C LYS A 308 3.48 10.95 -13.15
N TYR A 309 2.24 11.07 -12.67
CA TYR A 309 1.08 11.27 -13.52
C TYR A 309 1.10 12.65 -14.21
N TYR A 310 1.44 13.71 -13.48
CA TYR A 310 1.59 15.05 -14.05
C TYR A 310 2.68 15.10 -15.13
N THR A 311 3.84 14.49 -14.91
CA THR A 311 4.90 14.39 -15.92
C THR A 311 4.52 13.54 -17.14
N ALA A 312 3.58 12.61 -17.02
CA ALA A 312 2.98 11.96 -18.19
C ALA A 312 2.10 12.96 -18.97
N LEU A 313 1.26 13.75 -18.29
CA LEU A 313 0.44 14.79 -18.94
C LEU A 313 1.29 15.86 -19.63
N GLU A 314 2.40 16.31 -19.04
CA GLU A 314 3.34 17.24 -19.69
C GLU A 314 3.87 16.67 -21.02
N LYS A 315 4.30 15.41 -21.02
CA LYS A 315 4.82 14.72 -22.22
C LYS A 315 3.76 14.46 -23.29
N VAL A 316 2.50 14.22 -22.91
CA VAL A 316 1.37 14.12 -23.86
C VAL A 316 0.98 15.49 -24.43
N THR A 317 1.09 16.56 -23.62
CA THR A 317 0.79 17.94 -24.00
C THR A 317 1.80 18.48 -25.02
N LYS A 318 3.09 18.24 -24.79
CA LYS A 318 4.19 18.62 -25.69
C LYS A 318 5.24 17.51 -25.75
N PRO A 319 5.08 16.53 -26.66
CA PRO A 319 6.10 15.52 -26.91
C PRO A 319 7.45 16.18 -27.26
N GLY A 320 8.52 15.76 -26.59
CA GLY A 320 9.86 16.34 -26.71
C GLY A 320 10.10 17.66 -25.95
N PHE A 321 9.05 18.45 -25.67
CA PHE A 321 9.15 19.81 -25.13
C PHE A 321 8.30 20.00 -23.86
N SER A 322 8.34 19.01 -22.95
CA SER A 322 7.52 18.99 -21.74
C SER A 322 7.80 20.17 -20.78
N ALA A 323 9.01 20.73 -20.80
CA ALA A 323 9.38 21.92 -20.02
C ALA A 323 8.66 23.21 -20.46
N ASP A 324 8.11 23.24 -21.69
CA ASP A 324 7.34 24.38 -22.20
C ASP A 324 5.85 24.28 -21.83
N VAL A 325 5.47 23.35 -20.95
CA VAL A 325 4.13 23.23 -20.36
C VAL A 325 4.14 23.98 -19.02
N GLY A 326 3.29 25.00 -18.88
CA GLY A 326 3.25 25.79 -17.65
C GLY A 326 2.73 24.96 -16.46
N ASP A 327 3.32 25.16 -15.28
CA ASP A 327 2.95 24.42 -14.06
C ASP A 327 1.47 24.60 -13.68
N ARG A 328 0.71 23.50 -13.75
CA ARG A 328 -0.67 23.34 -13.23
C ARG A 328 -0.74 22.20 -12.20
N TYR A 329 0.38 21.70 -11.68
CA TYR A 329 0.44 20.56 -10.75
C TYR A 329 -0.41 20.81 -9.48
N ARG A 330 -0.38 22.04 -8.96
CA ARG A 330 -1.19 22.45 -7.80
C ARG A 330 -2.69 22.42 -8.11
N GLU A 331 -3.10 22.79 -9.33
CA GLU A 331 -4.50 22.73 -9.74
C GLU A 331 -4.99 21.29 -9.87
N LEU A 332 -4.18 20.40 -10.45
CA LEU A 332 -4.48 18.96 -10.48
C LEU A 332 -4.67 18.40 -9.07
N MET A 333 -3.75 18.70 -8.14
CA MET A 333 -3.81 18.20 -6.77
C MET A 333 -5.00 18.73 -5.96
N TRP A 334 -5.31 20.02 -6.07
CA TRP A 334 -6.48 20.62 -5.42
C TRP A 334 -7.78 20.04 -5.99
N THR A 335 -7.90 20.02 -7.32
CA THR A 335 -9.09 19.55 -8.03
C THR A 335 -9.34 18.06 -7.78
N HIS A 336 -8.28 17.24 -7.72
CA HIS A 336 -8.39 15.83 -7.37
C HIS A 336 -8.89 15.62 -5.92
N ARG A 337 -8.44 16.41 -4.93
CA ARG A 337 -9.00 16.31 -3.57
C ARG A 337 -10.49 16.68 -3.52
N CYS A 338 -10.87 17.77 -4.18
CA CYS A 338 -12.27 18.17 -4.29
C CYS A 338 -13.11 17.09 -5.00
N TYR A 339 -12.53 16.45 -6.03
CA TYR A 339 -13.15 15.33 -6.73
C TYR A 339 -13.33 14.10 -5.84
N LEU A 340 -12.28 13.63 -5.15
CA LEU A 340 -12.37 12.48 -4.25
C LEU A 340 -13.41 12.71 -3.13
N HIS A 341 -13.46 13.89 -2.54
CA HIS A 341 -14.46 14.21 -1.52
C HIS A 341 -15.89 14.14 -2.07
N LEU A 342 -16.17 14.73 -3.24
CA LEU A 342 -17.50 14.64 -3.87
C LEU A 342 -17.83 13.22 -4.36
N LEU A 343 -16.85 12.47 -4.85
CA LEU A 343 -16.99 11.05 -5.23
C LEU A 343 -17.35 10.20 -4.01
N LEU A 344 -16.67 10.44 -2.88
CA LEU A 344 -16.87 9.74 -1.62
C LEU A 344 -18.28 10.00 -1.06
N LEU A 345 -18.71 11.27 -0.98
CA LEU A 345 -20.08 11.65 -0.61
C LEU A 345 -21.15 11.07 -1.56
N ARG A 346 -20.85 10.98 -2.87
CA ARG A 346 -21.79 10.38 -3.84
C ARG A 346 -21.89 8.87 -3.68
N ARG A 347 -20.78 8.18 -3.36
CA ARG A 347 -20.76 6.73 -3.09
C ARG A 347 -21.32 6.36 -1.71
N SER A 348 -21.26 7.26 -0.72
CA SER A 348 -21.90 7.09 0.60
C SER A 348 -23.37 7.53 0.63
N GLY A 349 -23.99 7.82 -0.53
CA GLY A 349 -25.40 8.17 -0.63
C GLY A 349 -25.81 9.50 0.02
N HIS A 350 -24.88 10.42 0.35
CA HIS A 350 -25.10 11.59 1.22
C HIS A 350 -26.20 12.59 0.79
N LYS A 351 -26.79 12.45 -0.42
CA LYS A 351 -27.93 13.27 -0.88
C LYS A 351 -29.27 12.53 -0.95
N PHE A 352 -29.31 11.27 -0.56
CA PHE A 352 -30.55 10.51 -0.35
C PHE A 352 -30.97 10.60 1.13
N PRO A 353 -32.26 10.42 1.45
CA PRO A 353 -32.67 10.15 2.83
C PRO A 353 -31.96 8.90 3.36
N LEU A 354 -31.60 8.92 4.64
CA LEU A 354 -31.18 7.72 5.35
C LEU A 354 -32.34 6.72 5.44
N HIS A 355 -32.01 5.47 5.77
CA HIS A 355 -33.04 4.55 6.25
C HIS A 355 -33.64 5.11 7.56
N PRO A 356 -34.96 5.02 7.82
CA PRO A 356 -35.60 5.62 9.00
C PRO A 356 -35.10 5.14 10.37
N THR A 357 -34.20 4.15 10.41
CA THR A 357 -33.63 3.53 11.61
C THR A 357 -32.10 3.68 11.71
N ILE A 358 -31.47 4.44 10.80
CA ILE A 358 -30.01 4.65 10.74
C ILE A 358 -29.73 6.15 10.80
N ASP A 359 -29.04 6.61 11.85
CA ASP A 359 -28.54 7.99 11.96
C ASP A 359 -27.22 8.19 11.20
N VAL A 360 -26.89 9.44 10.83
CA VAL A 360 -25.57 9.75 10.22
C VAL A 360 -24.49 9.63 11.28
N HIS A 361 -23.50 8.76 11.06
CA HIS A 361 -22.42 8.54 12.02
C HIS A 361 -21.02 8.69 11.41
N PRO A 362 -20.04 9.13 12.24
CA PRO A 362 -18.63 9.06 11.90
C PRO A 362 -18.26 7.63 11.45
N GLY A 363 -17.77 7.50 10.21
CA GLY A 363 -17.42 6.23 9.56
C GLY A 363 -18.28 5.88 8.33
N ASP A 364 -19.46 6.51 8.14
CA ASP A 364 -20.40 6.11 7.07
C ASP A 364 -19.92 6.37 5.62
N GLN A 365 -18.78 7.03 5.42
CA GLN A 365 -18.16 7.14 4.08
C GLN A 365 -17.25 5.94 3.76
N ALA A 366 -16.93 5.09 4.73
CA ALA A 366 -16.22 3.85 4.51
C ALA A 366 -17.06 2.84 3.72
N PHE A 367 -16.39 1.87 3.09
CA PHE A 367 -17.03 0.72 2.46
C PHE A 367 -16.89 -0.48 3.41
N ASP A 368 -18.02 -0.92 3.98
CA ASP A 368 -18.09 -2.07 4.88
C ASP A 368 -17.67 -3.39 4.21
N CYS A 369 -17.33 -4.40 5.02
CA CYS A 369 -17.31 -5.78 4.53
C CYS A 369 -18.74 -6.28 4.24
N VAL A 370 -18.97 -6.83 3.05
CA VAL A 370 -20.29 -7.36 2.64
C VAL A 370 -20.64 -8.73 3.22
N ALA A 371 -19.62 -9.51 3.60
CA ALA A 371 -19.76 -10.90 4.07
C ALA A 371 -19.47 -11.09 5.58
N CYS A 372 -19.32 -10.00 6.34
CA CYS A 372 -19.27 -10.09 7.80
C CYS A 372 -20.70 -9.97 8.38
N PRO A 373 -20.97 -10.56 9.57
CA PRO A 373 -22.26 -10.42 10.23
C PRO A 373 -22.54 -8.94 10.55
N ARG A 374 -23.74 -8.49 10.20
CA ARG A 374 -24.25 -7.14 10.47
C ARG A 374 -25.74 -7.25 10.86
N PRO A 375 -26.05 -7.24 12.18
CA PRO A 375 -27.43 -7.16 12.67
C PRO A 375 -28.16 -5.99 11.98
N GLY A 376 -29.46 -6.15 11.70
CA GLY A 376 -30.28 -5.11 11.05
C GLY A 376 -29.83 -4.69 9.64
N PHE A 377 -28.96 -5.47 8.98
CA PHE A 377 -28.51 -5.21 7.60
C PHE A 377 -28.44 -6.47 6.73
N ASN A 378 -27.86 -7.57 7.23
CA ASN A 378 -27.76 -8.84 6.50
C ASN A 378 -28.21 -10.07 7.29
N PHE A 379 -28.60 -9.89 8.56
CA PHE A 379 -29.41 -10.81 9.36
C PHE A 379 -30.08 -10.04 10.51
N GLU A 380 -31.06 -10.65 11.17
CA GLU A 380 -31.64 -10.19 12.43
C GLU A 380 -31.48 -11.23 13.54
N TRP A 381 -31.32 -10.81 14.80
CA TRP A 381 -31.03 -11.74 15.91
C TRP A 381 -32.13 -12.78 16.19
N PHE A 382 -33.37 -12.58 15.72
CA PHE A 382 -34.43 -13.57 15.83
C PHE A 382 -34.30 -14.72 14.81
N GLU A 383 -33.46 -14.56 13.78
CA GLU A 383 -33.18 -15.57 12.75
C GLU A 383 -32.08 -16.55 13.20
N VAL A 384 -31.35 -16.24 14.27
CA VAL A 384 -30.17 -16.97 14.75
C VAL A 384 -30.53 -17.77 16.01
N SER A 385 -30.39 -19.10 15.95
CA SER A 385 -30.58 -19.93 17.15
C SER A 385 -29.44 -19.72 18.16
N LYS A 386 -29.68 -20.05 19.43
CA LYS A 386 -28.68 -19.86 20.51
C LYS A 386 -27.35 -20.55 20.22
N ASP A 387 -27.42 -21.73 19.60
CA ASP A 387 -26.27 -22.57 19.28
C ASP A 387 -25.49 -22.04 18.06
N GLU A 388 -26.12 -21.16 17.25
CA GLU A 388 -25.48 -20.50 16.10
C GLU A 388 -24.79 -19.17 16.47
N ILE A 389 -25.20 -18.49 17.55
CA ILE A 389 -24.63 -17.19 17.99
C ILE A 389 -23.09 -17.17 17.97
N PRO A 390 -22.35 -18.21 18.41
CA PRO A 390 -20.88 -18.20 18.37
C PRO A 390 -20.29 -18.05 16.97
N TYR A 391 -20.96 -18.54 15.91
CA TYR A 391 -20.50 -18.39 14.52
C TYR A 391 -20.76 -16.99 13.95
N PHE A 392 -21.63 -16.20 14.60
CA PHE A 392 -21.83 -14.78 14.30
C PHE A 392 -20.81 -13.88 15.03
N ARG A 393 -19.84 -14.44 15.77
CA ARG A 393 -18.73 -13.68 16.36
C ARG A 393 -17.89 -13.02 15.27
N MET A 394 -17.82 -11.69 15.28
CA MET A 394 -17.04 -10.95 14.31
C MET A 394 -15.55 -11.02 14.67
N TRP A 395 -14.81 -11.84 13.94
CA TRP A 395 -13.36 -11.91 14.04
C TRP A 395 -12.68 -10.75 13.30
N ILE A 396 -11.92 -9.98 14.07
CA ILE A 396 -11.12 -8.84 13.64
C ILE A 396 -9.65 -9.02 14.03
N SER A 397 -8.76 -8.40 13.27
CA SER A 397 -7.31 -8.50 13.44
C SER A 397 -6.68 -7.11 13.45
N TYR A 398 -5.79 -6.87 14.42
CA TYR A 398 -5.02 -5.62 14.53
C TYR A 398 -3.52 -5.89 14.33
N ASP A 399 -2.86 -5.00 13.59
CA ASP A 399 -1.40 -4.95 13.48
C ASP A 399 -0.90 -3.50 13.22
N GLY A 400 0.39 -3.26 13.48
CA GLY A 400 1.10 -1.99 13.38
C GLY A 400 2.14 -1.93 12.26
N ASN A 401 1.85 -1.12 11.23
CA ASN A 401 2.73 -0.92 10.08
C ASN A 401 3.68 0.28 10.25
N PHE A 402 4.96 0.00 10.52
CA PHE A 402 6.03 0.98 10.69
C PHE A 402 6.67 1.52 9.40
N ARG A 403 6.25 1.05 8.21
CA ARG A 403 6.74 1.59 6.92
C ARG A 403 5.93 2.81 6.47
N SER A 404 4.67 2.94 6.88
CA SER A 404 3.76 4.03 6.48
C SER A 404 3.94 5.34 7.28
N VAL A 405 5.18 5.80 7.41
CA VAL A 405 5.58 7.03 8.12
C VAL A 405 5.07 8.33 7.46
N ARG A 406 5.08 9.45 8.18
CA ARG A 406 4.96 10.82 7.65
C ARG A 406 6.10 11.71 8.16
N LYS A 407 6.68 12.50 7.26
CA LYS A 407 7.72 13.48 7.59
C LYS A 407 7.08 14.74 8.18
N SER A 408 7.71 15.32 9.20
CA SER A 408 7.32 16.59 9.80
C SER A 408 7.46 17.72 8.77
N LYS A 409 6.41 18.51 8.54
CA LYS A 409 6.41 19.60 7.54
C LYS A 409 5.92 20.92 8.12
N LYS A 410 6.67 22.00 7.86
CA LYS A 410 6.34 23.39 8.29
C LYS A 410 5.01 23.93 7.73
N VAL A 411 4.44 23.28 6.72
CA VAL A 411 3.19 23.69 6.05
C VAL A 411 1.97 22.87 6.51
N ALA A 412 2.09 22.09 7.59
CA ALA A 412 1.01 21.23 8.08
C ALA A 412 -0.22 22.00 8.58
N GLU A 413 -0.03 23.20 9.16
CA GLU A 413 -1.08 24.03 9.77
C GLU A 413 -2.16 24.50 8.77
N GLY A 414 -1.84 24.53 7.47
CA GLY A 414 -2.77 24.93 6.41
C GLY A 414 -3.48 23.78 5.68
N ASP A 415 -3.21 22.52 6.02
CA ASP A 415 -3.76 21.36 5.31
C ASP A 415 -4.94 20.71 6.07
N ILE A 416 -6.13 21.25 5.82
CA ILE A 416 -7.41 20.65 6.25
C ILE A 416 -7.54 19.19 5.77
N CYS A 417 -8.32 18.36 6.46
CA CYS A 417 -8.74 17.04 5.96
C CYS A 417 -10.20 17.09 5.48
N LEU A 418 -10.54 16.38 4.39
CA LEU A 418 -11.89 16.35 3.82
C LEU A 418 -12.67 15.08 4.20
N SER A 419 -12.06 14.18 4.98
CA SER A 419 -12.61 12.87 5.35
C SER A 419 -12.26 12.43 6.79
N ASP A 420 -11.84 13.36 7.66
CA ASP A 420 -11.47 13.05 9.05
C ASP A 420 -12.66 12.53 9.87
N GLY A 421 -12.46 11.44 10.60
CA GLY A 421 -13.50 10.68 11.31
C GLY A 421 -14.62 10.10 10.44
N CYS A 422 -14.70 10.45 9.14
CA CYS A 422 -15.81 10.15 8.26
C CYS A 422 -15.73 8.74 7.63
N ALA A 423 -14.54 8.13 7.59
CA ALA A 423 -14.30 6.84 6.94
C ALA A 423 -13.47 5.89 7.83
N TYR A 424 -12.25 5.51 7.43
CA TYR A 424 -11.46 4.48 8.13
C TYR A 424 -10.62 5.04 9.28
N TYR A 425 -10.07 6.24 9.13
CA TYR A 425 -9.39 6.93 10.22
C TYR A 425 -10.40 7.52 11.22
N SER A 426 -10.14 7.33 12.51
CA SER A 426 -10.82 8.10 13.57
C SER A 426 -10.28 9.54 13.65
N PHE A 427 -11.09 10.45 14.21
CA PHE A 427 -10.82 11.89 14.34
C PHE A 427 -9.41 12.20 14.84
N LYS A 428 -8.57 12.76 13.96
CA LYS A 428 -7.12 12.76 14.16
C LYS A 428 -6.66 13.67 15.29
N ASP A 429 -7.23 14.87 15.40
CA ASP A 429 -6.82 15.82 16.44
C ASP A 429 -7.32 15.39 17.83
N ALA A 430 -8.55 14.86 17.92
CA ALA A 430 -9.09 14.32 19.15
C ALA A 430 -8.32 13.07 19.63
N TYR A 431 -7.97 12.17 18.71
CA TYR A 431 -7.10 11.03 18.98
C TYR A 431 -5.70 11.48 19.43
N LYS A 432 -5.07 12.42 18.70
CA LYS A 432 -3.73 12.93 19.03
C LYS A 432 -3.70 13.55 20.43
N LEU A 433 -4.61 14.49 20.71
CA LEU A 433 -4.73 15.14 22.02
C LEU A 433 -4.90 14.10 23.14
N TRP A 434 -5.72 13.06 22.90
CA TRP A 434 -5.87 11.97 23.85
C TRP A 434 -4.56 11.18 24.07
N THR A 435 -3.82 10.82 23.00
CA THR A 435 -2.51 10.15 23.13
C THR A 435 -1.43 11.00 23.83
N GLU A 436 -1.58 12.32 23.84
CA GLU A 436 -0.70 13.26 24.55
C GLU A 436 -1.14 13.45 26.03
N SER A 437 -2.42 13.25 26.33
CA SER A 437 -3.01 13.41 27.68
C SER A 437 -2.91 12.17 28.58
N VAL A 438 -2.97 10.95 28.04
CA VAL A 438 -3.00 9.72 28.85
C VAL A 438 -1.60 9.38 29.38
N PRO A 439 -1.39 9.24 30.71
CA PRO A 439 -0.11 8.81 31.27
C PRO A 439 0.31 7.44 30.73
N GLN A 440 1.54 7.34 30.20
CA GLN A 440 2.07 6.10 29.66
C GLN A 440 2.93 5.38 30.70
N ASP A 441 2.48 4.19 31.12
CA ASP A 441 3.27 3.28 31.94
C ASP A 441 4.58 2.90 31.22
N LYS A 442 5.71 3.41 31.72
CA LYS A 442 7.03 2.99 31.22
C LYS A 442 7.25 1.52 31.53
N ARG A 443 7.46 0.71 30.49
CA ARG A 443 7.64 -0.74 30.59
C ARG A 443 9.08 -1.08 30.99
N TRP A 444 9.39 -0.90 32.28
CA TRP A 444 10.73 -1.12 32.84
C TRP A 444 11.20 -2.59 32.77
N GLU A 445 10.27 -3.53 32.86
CA GLU A 445 10.56 -4.97 32.79
C GLU A 445 10.26 -5.53 31.40
N LYS A 446 11.20 -6.31 30.85
CA LYS A 446 10.92 -7.09 29.64
C LYS A 446 9.89 -8.18 29.99
N PRO A 447 8.77 -8.30 29.25
CA PRO A 447 7.86 -9.43 29.41
C PRO A 447 8.57 -10.79 29.28
N ALA A 448 8.16 -11.74 30.12
CA ALA A 448 8.59 -13.14 30.05
C ALA A 448 8.07 -13.91 28.81
N CYS A 449 7.23 -13.28 27.99
CA CYS A 449 6.57 -13.87 26.82
C CYS A 449 6.81 -13.00 25.57
N ASP A 450 8.07 -12.68 25.27
CA ASP A 450 8.34 -11.85 24.09
C ASP A 450 9.77 -12.03 23.57
N ASN A 451 9.91 -12.59 22.37
CA ASN A 451 11.10 -12.41 21.53
C ASN A 451 10.85 -11.45 20.36
N HIS A 452 9.63 -10.93 20.24
CA HIS A 452 9.25 -9.92 19.27
C HIS A 452 9.60 -8.53 19.84
N LYS A 453 9.22 -7.47 19.11
CA LYS A 453 9.58 -6.08 19.42
C LYS A 453 8.36 -5.15 19.55
N ALA A 454 7.15 -5.71 19.43
CA ALA A 454 5.89 -4.97 19.54
C ALA A 454 5.68 -4.46 20.97
N GLY A 455 5.18 -3.23 21.12
CA GLY A 455 4.95 -2.63 22.45
C GLY A 455 6.18 -2.55 23.38
N LEU A 456 7.40 -2.53 22.82
CA LEU A 456 8.65 -2.28 23.54
C LEU A 456 9.21 -0.92 23.12
N GLU A 457 9.32 0.03 24.06
CA GLU A 457 9.81 1.40 23.81
C GLU A 457 11.30 1.42 23.41
N LYS A 458 11.61 1.08 22.16
CA LYS A 458 12.81 1.59 21.49
C LYS A 458 12.46 2.90 20.82
N THR A 459 12.61 3.98 21.59
CA THR A 459 12.66 5.37 21.13
C THR A 459 13.92 5.62 20.28
N LEU A 460 14.01 4.92 19.15
CA LEU A 460 14.70 5.45 17.98
C LEU A 460 14.11 6.84 17.74
N ARG A 461 14.93 7.88 17.88
CA ARG A 461 14.49 9.24 17.61
C ARG A 461 14.32 9.36 16.10
N TRP A 462 13.09 9.20 15.62
CA TRP A 462 12.70 9.39 14.22
C TRP A 462 12.73 10.88 13.87
N VAL A 463 13.92 11.48 13.90
CA VAL A 463 14.13 12.93 13.69
C VAL A 463 13.58 13.33 12.33
N GLY A 464 12.61 14.26 12.33
CA GLY A 464 11.92 14.71 11.12
C GLY A 464 10.73 13.84 10.68
N GLN A 465 10.24 12.93 11.53
CA GLN A 465 8.93 12.29 11.37
C GLN A 465 7.96 12.78 12.46
N ASP A 466 6.70 13.01 12.07
CA ASP A 466 5.60 13.29 12.99
C ASP A 466 4.55 12.18 13.02
N VAL A 467 4.68 11.18 12.15
CA VAL A 467 4.01 9.88 12.26
C VAL A 467 5.02 8.78 11.94
N THR A 468 5.18 7.82 12.85
CA THR A 468 6.19 6.74 12.80
C THR A 468 5.62 5.40 12.30
N GLY A 469 4.35 5.37 11.90
CA GLY A 469 3.62 4.18 11.44
C GLY A 469 2.11 4.34 11.55
N VAL A 470 1.35 3.28 11.27
CA VAL A 470 -0.11 3.25 11.39
C VAL A 470 -0.57 1.92 12.00
N GLY A 471 -1.65 1.94 12.78
CA GLY A 471 -2.35 0.73 13.24
C GLY A 471 -3.70 0.63 12.54
N MET A 472 -4.10 -0.58 12.13
CA MET A 472 -5.42 -0.80 11.51
C MET A 472 -6.08 -2.10 11.97
N LEU A 473 -7.38 -2.01 12.23
CA LEU A 473 -8.27 -3.16 12.35
C LEU A 473 -8.76 -3.62 10.97
N SER A 474 -8.84 -4.92 10.77
CA SER A 474 -9.47 -5.57 9.60
C SER A 474 -10.33 -6.75 10.04
N CYS A 475 -11.32 -7.18 9.25
CA CYS A 475 -11.97 -8.48 9.51
C CYS A 475 -11.04 -9.63 9.08
N THR A 476 -10.75 -10.55 9.99
CA THR A 476 -9.74 -11.61 9.79
C THR A 476 -10.01 -12.47 8.54
N PRO A 477 -11.25 -12.96 8.28
CA PRO A 477 -11.48 -13.84 7.14
C PRO A 477 -11.41 -13.14 5.77
N HIS A 478 -11.74 -11.85 5.73
CA HIS A 478 -12.03 -11.10 4.50
C HIS A 478 -11.03 -9.98 4.20
N THR A 479 -10.17 -9.60 5.16
CA THR A 479 -9.12 -8.58 5.06
C THR A 479 -9.60 -7.17 4.71
N CYS A 480 -10.90 -6.89 4.82
CA CYS A 480 -11.44 -5.53 4.67
C CYS A 480 -11.08 -4.72 5.93
N ILE A 481 -10.56 -3.51 5.76
CA ILE A 481 -10.21 -2.62 6.88
C ILE A 481 -11.49 -2.05 7.51
N MET A 482 -11.50 -1.91 8.83
CA MET A 482 -12.69 -1.50 9.57
C MET A 482 -12.92 0.02 9.54
N PRO A 483 -14.16 0.49 9.34
CA PRO A 483 -14.53 1.89 9.53
C PRO A 483 -14.13 2.38 10.92
N ARG A 484 -13.57 3.58 11.00
CA ARG A 484 -12.95 4.19 12.19
C ARG A 484 -11.82 3.42 12.89
N GLY A 485 -11.48 2.22 12.42
CA GLY A 485 -10.48 1.32 12.98
C GLY A 485 -9.03 1.59 12.57
N ALA A 486 -8.72 2.71 11.90
CA ALA A 486 -7.36 3.13 11.56
C ALA A 486 -6.87 4.31 12.42
N VAL A 487 -5.61 4.24 12.85
CA VAL A 487 -4.94 5.24 13.70
C VAL A 487 -3.49 5.49 13.25
N ASP A 488 -2.98 6.71 13.47
CA ASP A 488 -1.57 7.04 13.28
C ASP A 488 -0.74 6.72 14.55
N PHE A 489 0.54 6.36 14.38
CA PHE A 489 1.49 6.21 15.48
C PHE A 489 2.33 7.48 15.61
N PHE A 490 2.14 8.27 16.67
CA PHE A 490 2.92 9.50 16.88
C PHE A 490 4.28 9.26 17.57
N GLN A 491 4.41 8.16 18.33
CA GLN A 491 5.60 7.84 19.15
C GLN A 491 5.86 6.33 19.16
N GLY A 492 5.83 5.70 17.99
CA GLY A 492 5.73 4.23 17.88
C GLY A 492 4.33 3.71 18.22
N GLU A 493 4.18 2.40 18.12
CA GLU A 493 2.97 1.69 18.52
C GLU A 493 2.87 1.62 20.05
N LYS A 494 1.67 1.90 20.58
CA LYS A 494 1.34 1.75 21.99
C LYS A 494 -0.02 1.07 22.10
N PHE A 495 -0.29 0.37 23.22
CA PHE A 495 -1.57 -0.33 23.41
C PHE A 495 -2.79 0.61 23.29
N ILE A 496 -2.63 1.88 23.68
CA ILE A 496 -3.65 2.93 23.51
C ILE A 496 -4.09 3.14 22.06
N CYS A 497 -3.24 2.84 21.07
CA CYS A 497 -3.58 2.94 19.65
C CYS A 497 -4.67 1.93 19.26
N LEU A 498 -4.51 0.67 19.69
CA LEU A 498 -5.51 -0.38 19.53
C LEU A 498 -6.76 -0.08 20.37
N ASP A 499 -6.62 0.37 21.62
CA ASP A 499 -7.77 0.71 22.47
C ASP A 499 -8.70 1.74 21.79
N TYR A 500 -8.12 2.79 21.19
CA TYR A 500 -8.86 3.85 20.51
C TYR A 500 -9.43 3.42 19.15
N ALA A 501 -8.67 2.62 18.39
CA ALA A 501 -9.12 2.07 17.11
C ALA A 501 -10.30 1.11 17.30
N LEU A 502 -10.21 0.23 18.30
CA LEU A 502 -11.27 -0.70 18.69
C LEU A 502 -12.51 0.06 19.15
N ALA A 503 -12.37 1.03 20.06
CA ALA A 503 -13.50 1.82 20.52
C ALA A 503 -14.14 2.66 19.40
N GLY A 504 -13.34 3.15 18.45
CA GLY A 504 -13.82 3.87 17.26
C GLY A 504 -14.68 2.99 16.35
N PHE A 505 -14.26 1.74 16.14
CA PHE A 505 -15.01 0.74 15.39
C PHE A 505 -16.26 0.25 16.16
N LEU A 506 -16.15 -0.02 17.46
CA LEU A 506 -17.28 -0.45 18.30
C LEU A 506 -18.38 0.63 18.34
N ASN A 507 -18.02 1.92 18.41
CA ASN A 507 -18.97 3.03 18.31
C ASN A 507 -19.70 3.11 16.96
N TYR A 508 -19.10 2.58 15.89
CA TYR A 508 -19.68 2.58 14.56
C TYR A 508 -20.67 1.43 14.37
N ILE A 509 -20.37 0.23 14.90
CA ILE A 509 -21.31 -0.90 14.83
C ILE A 509 -22.43 -0.84 15.87
N ALA A 510 -22.15 -0.39 17.10
CA ALA A 510 -23.14 -0.41 18.19
C ALA A 510 -24.26 0.62 18.06
N LYS A 511 -24.13 1.59 17.13
CA LYS A 511 -25.17 2.60 16.82
C LYS A 511 -25.92 2.30 15.52
N ARG A 512 -25.74 1.10 14.98
CA ARG A 512 -26.49 0.57 13.84
C ARG A 512 -27.64 -0.31 14.34
N CYS A 513 -28.59 -0.60 13.46
CA CYS A 513 -29.73 -1.46 13.76
C CYS A 513 -29.26 -2.84 14.26
N GLY A 514 -30.05 -3.50 15.10
CA GLY A 514 -29.77 -4.85 15.60
C GLY A 514 -28.72 -4.97 16.73
N GLY A 515 -28.06 -3.90 17.16
CA GLY A 515 -27.31 -3.86 18.42
C GLY A 515 -25.88 -4.44 18.38
N SER A 516 -25.41 -4.94 19.53
CA SER A 516 -24.02 -5.42 19.69
C SER A 516 -23.76 -6.77 19.03
N LEU A 517 -22.50 -7.01 18.68
CA LEU A 517 -21.97 -8.29 18.19
C LEU A 517 -20.94 -8.85 19.19
N PRO A 518 -20.87 -10.18 19.37
CA PRO A 518 -19.72 -10.81 20.01
C PRO A 518 -18.46 -10.60 19.16
N ILE A 519 -17.33 -10.24 19.77
CA ILE A 519 -16.09 -9.88 19.07
C ILE A 519 -14.97 -10.89 19.35
N GLY A 520 -14.30 -11.33 18.29
CA GLY A 520 -13.01 -12.02 18.39
C GLY A 520 -11.89 -11.09 17.89
N LEU A 521 -10.82 -10.90 18.64
CA LEU A 521 -9.71 -10.02 18.27
C LEU A 521 -8.39 -10.80 18.21
N THR A 522 -7.70 -10.80 17.06
CA THR A 522 -6.32 -11.29 16.95
C THR A 522 -5.32 -10.14 16.99
N TYR A 523 -4.24 -10.32 17.76
CA TYR A 523 -3.12 -9.38 17.87
C TYR A 523 -1.88 -10.09 18.41
N ASP A 524 -0.70 -9.89 17.81
CA ASP A 524 0.61 -10.38 18.25
C ASP A 524 0.73 -10.50 19.77
N VAL A 525 0.65 -9.34 20.44
CA VAL A 525 0.87 -9.22 21.89
C VAL A 525 -0.44 -9.13 22.65
N MET A 526 -1.49 -9.81 22.18
CA MET A 526 -2.78 -9.97 22.87
C MET A 526 -2.58 -10.35 24.34
N CYS A 527 -1.69 -11.32 24.61
CA CYS A 527 -1.33 -11.80 25.94
C CYS A 527 -0.79 -10.72 26.90
N HIS A 528 -0.35 -9.57 26.38
CA HIS A 528 0.06 -8.39 27.14
C HIS A 528 -1.01 -7.28 27.12
N TRP A 529 -1.65 -7.07 25.96
CA TRP A 529 -2.61 -6.00 25.74
C TRP A 529 -3.89 -6.18 26.57
N ILE A 530 -4.45 -7.39 26.61
CA ILE A 530 -5.73 -7.68 27.28
C ILE A 530 -5.66 -7.48 28.80
N VAL A 531 -4.52 -7.74 29.42
CA VAL A 531 -4.33 -7.78 30.89
C VAL A 531 -4.64 -6.44 31.57
N LYS A 532 -4.42 -5.32 30.88
CA LYS A 532 -4.77 -3.96 31.34
C LYS A 532 -5.87 -3.31 30.49
N PHE A 533 -6.52 -4.05 29.58
CA PHE A 533 -7.46 -3.46 28.61
C PHE A 533 -8.63 -2.74 29.29
N THR A 534 -9.33 -3.39 30.22
CA THR A 534 -10.46 -2.77 30.96
C THR A 534 -10.06 -1.47 31.67
N THR A 535 -8.84 -1.40 32.22
CA THR A 535 -8.33 -0.19 32.87
C THR A 535 -8.07 0.95 31.88
N ARG A 536 -7.58 0.65 30.67
CA ARG A 536 -7.33 1.65 29.61
C ARG A 536 -8.60 2.03 28.86
N ALA A 537 -9.55 1.10 28.71
CA ALA A 537 -10.89 1.34 28.18
C ALA A 537 -11.62 2.44 28.98
N ASN A 538 -11.51 2.39 30.32
CA ASN A 538 -12.06 3.41 31.22
C ASN A 538 -11.34 4.77 31.15
N GLN A 539 -10.25 4.89 30.36
CA GLN A 539 -9.52 6.13 30.10
C GLN A 539 -9.79 6.71 28.70
N LEU A 540 -10.64 6.06 27.89
CA LEU A 540 -11.11 6.60 26.62
C LEU A 540 -11.97 7.86 26.84
N PRO A 541 -11.95 8.84 25.94
CA PRO A 541 -12.79 10.03 26.08
C PRO A 541 -14.27 9.65 25.87
N PRO A 542 -15.26 10.31 26.51
CA PRO A 542 -16.68 9.96 26.37
C PRO A 542 -17.20 9.91 24.93
N SER A 543 -16.63 10.71 24.02
CA SER A 543 -16.94 10.71 22.59
C SER A 543 -16.44 9.48 21.82
N ASN A 544 -15.60 8.65 22.45
CA ASN A 544 -15.06 7.40 21.92
C ASN A 544 -14.98 6.30 23.00
N ALA A 545 -15.88 6.32 24.00
CA ALA A 545 -15.95 5.30 25.03
C ALA A 545 -16.46 3.96 24.46
N ILE A 546 -16.06 2.84 25.05
CA ILE A 546 -16.50 1.51 24.59
C ILE A 546 -17.98 1.31 24.99
N PRO A 547 -18.85 0.82 24.07
CA PRO A 547 -20.23 0.46 24.39
C PRO A 547 -20.32 -0.60 25.50
N GLU A 548 -21.37 -0.50 26.33
CA GLU A 548 -21.67 -1.50 27.35
C GLU A 548 -21.97 -2.88 26.73
N GLY A 549 -21.72 -3.95 27.48
CA GLY A 549 -22.02 -5.32 27.05
C GLY A 549 -21.08 -5.89 25.97
N LEU A 550 -19.85 -5.39 25.86
CA LEU A 550 -18.83 -5.95 24.97
C LEU A 550 -18.43 -7.38 25.40
N ASP A 551 -18.89 -8.39 24.67
CA ASP A 551 -18.22 -9.70 24.60
C ASP A 551 -16.98 -9.60 23.71
N LEU A 552 -15.80 -9.89 24.30
CA LEU A 552 -14.51 -9.85 23.63
C LEU A 552 -13.67 -11.07 24.01
N VAL A 553 -13.39 -11.92 23.03
CA VAL A 553 -12.36 -12.95 23.12
C VAL A 553 -11.12 -12.51 22.35
N GLY A 554 -9.95 -12.67 22.97
CA GLY A 554 -8.66 -12.35 22.37
C GLY A 554 -7.90 -13.60 21.95
N ALA A 555 -7.11 -13.51 20.87
CA ALA A 555 -6.20 -14.58 20.44
C ALA A 555 -4.87 -14.00 19.89
N VAL A 556 -3.85 -14.85 19.77
CA VAL A 556 -2.59 -14.53 19.08
C VAL A 556 -2.61 -15.16 17.67
N PRO A 557 -2.22 -14.46 16.60
CA PRO A 557 -2.13 -15.03 15.26
C PRO A 557 -1.18 -16.24 15.20
N LYS A 558 -1.50 -17.22 14.34
CA LYS A 558 -0.87 -18.55 14.40
C LYS A 558 0.63 -18.53 14.11
N TRP A 559 1.11 -17.65 13.22
CA TRP A 559 2.55 -17.57 12.96
C TRP A 559 3.28 -16.88 14.12
N HIS A 560 2.67 -15.86 14.70
CA HIS A 560 3.24 -15.06 15.79
C HIS A 560 3.26 -15.84 17.12
N LEU A 561 2.31 -16.74 17.36
CA LEU A 561 2.24 -17.61 18.54
C LEU A 561 3.54 -18.42 18.76
N ALA A 562 4.25 -18.80 17.69
CA ALA A 562 5.54 -19.48 17.77
C ALA A 562 6.63 -18.70 18.54
N GLY A 563 6.50 -17.37 18.67
CA GLY A 563 7.39 -16.51 19.44
C GLY A 563 7.08 -16.40 20.94
N HIS A 564 5.99 -17.04 21.42
CA HIS A 564 5.45 -16.88 22.77
C HIS A 564 5.85 -18.01 23.73
N LYS A 565 5.59 -17.83 25.03
CA LYS A 565 5.76 -18.89 26.04
C LYS A 565 4.59 -19.88 26.00
N ARG A 566 4.80 -21.10 26.52
CA ARG A 566 3.83 -22.22 26.52
C ARG A 566 2.43 -21.83 27.00
N ASP A 567 2.30 -21.03 28.06
CA ASP A 567 1.01 -20.55 28.57
C ASP A 567 0.13 -19.87 27.50
N CYS A 568 0.72 -19.28 26.46
CA CYS A 568 -0.02 -18.64 25.39
C CYS A 568 -0.57 -19.63 24.36
N PHE A 569 0.05 -20.80 24.21
CA PHE A 569 -0.50 -21.89 23.40
C PHE A 569 -1.76 -22.45 24.08
N VAL A 570 -1.75 -22.58 25.42
CA VAL A 570 -2.97 -22.91 26.18
C VAL A 570 -4.07 -21.86 25.92
N ARG A 571 -3.75 -20.58 26.15
CA ARG A 571 -4.76 -19.53 26.35
C ARG A 571 -5.21 -18.79 25.10
N TRP A 572 -4.34 -18.69 24.10
CA TRP A 572 -4.48 -17.72 23.01
C TRP A 572 -4.31 -18.37 21.62
N SER A 573 -4.23 -19.71 21.55
CA SER A 573 -4.17 -20.47 20.30
C SER A 573 -5.53 -20.51 19.60
N LEU A 574 -5.56 -20.01 18.36
CA LEU A 574 -6.73 -20.10 17.47
C LEU A 574 -7.11 -21.55 17.09
N ASP A 575 -6.23 -22.54 17.28
CA ASP A 575 -6.57 -23.97 17.07
C ASP A 575 -7.16 -24.64 18.33
N ASN A 576 -7.08 -24.01 19.50
CA ASN A 576 -7.57 -24.55 20.77
C ASN A 576 -8.90 -23.92 21.22
N MET A 577 -9.39 -22.91 20.49
CA MET A 577 -10.59 -22.13 20.83
C MET A 577 -11.84 -22.65 20.13
N GLN A 578 -12.95 -22.70 20.87
CA GLN A 578 -14.25 -23.08 20.30
C GLN A 578 -14.76 -22.03 19.28
N HIS A 579 -15.49 -22.51 18.28
CA HIS A 579 -16.20 -21.72 17.25
C HIS A 579 -15.33 -20.80 16.36
N VAL A 580 -14.00 -20.93 16.36
CA VAL A 580 -13.08 -20.16 15.49
C VAL A 580 -12.99 -20.74 14.07
N GLY A 581 -13.01 -22.07 13.94
CA GLY A 581 -12.66 -22.77 12.71
C GLY A 581 -11.18 -22.61 12.32
N ARG A 582 -10.81 -23.01 11.09
CA ARG A 582 -9.42 -22.92 10.60
C ARG A 582 -9.05 -21.51 10.12
N MET A 583 -9.08 -20.56 11.05
CA MET A 583 -8.58 -19.18 10.87
C MET A 583 -7.04 -19.11 11.04
N GLU A 584 -6.40 -17.99 10.70
CA GLU A 584 -4.95 -17.78 10.91
C GLU A 584 -4.59 -16.53 11.72
N GLY A 585 -5.29 -15.40 11.55
CA GLY A 585 -5.14 -14.20 12.38
C GLY A 585 -4.36 -13.04 11.75
N GLU A 586 -3.76 -13.23 10.58
CA GLU A 586 -2.82 -12.33 9.90
C GLU A 586 -3.52 -11.33 8.96
N GLY A 587 -4.70 -10.83 9.36
CA GLY A 587 -5.61 -10.05 8.51
C GLY A 587 -4.97 -8.83 7.80
N PRO A 588 -4.29 -7.91 8.53
CA PRO A 588 -3.72 -6.70 7.97
C PRO A 588 -2.43 -6.90 7.15
N GLU A 589 -1.63 -7.94 7.42
CA GLU A 589 -0.33 -8.16 6.73
C GLU A 589 -0.52 -8.30 5.21
N ARG A 590 -1.61 -8.96 4.80
CA ARG A 590 -2.00 -9.07 3.38
C ARG A 590 -2.32 -7.71 2.75
N PHE A 591 -2.85 -6.75 3.52
CA PHE A 591 -3.10 -5.37 3.07
C PHE A 591 -1.81 -4.53 3.04
N TRP A 592 -0.88 -4.74 3.99
CA TRP A 592 0.38 -4.00 4.03
C TRP A 592 1.24 -4.19 2.78
N SER A 593 1.24 -5.38 2.17
CA SER A 593 1.92 -5.62 0.89
C SER A 593 1.48 -4.63 -0.21
N MET A 594 0.19 -4.24 -0.24
CA MET A 594 -0.33 -3.19 -1.12
C MET A 594 -0.04 -1.79 -0.56
N TYR A 595 -0.46 -1.51 0.68
CA TYR A 595 -0.42 -0.17 1.27
C TYR A 595 1.00 0.41 1.34
N ASN A 596 2.01 -0.44 1.58
CA ASN A 596 3.41 -0.04 1.63
C ASN A 596 3.96 0.50 0.31
N GLN A 597 3.36 0.15 -0.83
CA GLN A 597 3.79 0.65 -2.14
C GLN A 597 3.49 2.16 -2.29
N MET A 598 2.50 2.68 -1.56
CA MET A 598 2.18 4.12 -1.51
C MET A 598 2.92 4.89 -0.40
N SER A 599 3.52 4.19 0.58
CA SER A 599 4.14 4.78 1.77
C SER A 599 5.11 5.93 1.47
N GLY A 600 6.01 5.75 0.49
CA GLY A 600 6.96 6.79 0.08
C GLY A 600 6.27 8.08 -0.37
N SER A 601 5.21 7.97 -1.18
CA SER A 601 4.44 9.14 -1.64
C SER A 601 3.60 9.77 -0.52
N MET A 602 3.05 8.97 0.38
CA MET A 602 2.27 9.42 1.53
C MET A 602 3.14 10.07 2.60
N SER A 603 4.40 9.67 2.73
CA SER A 603 5.35 10.25 3.67
C SER A 603 5.67 11.73 3.39
N GLU A 604 5.47 12.15 2.13
CA GLU A 604 5.66 13.51 1.65
C GLU A 604 4.38 14.36 1.62
N GLN A 605 3.23 13.81 1.99
CA GLN A 605 1.95 14.52 1.97
C GLN A 605 1.69 15.30 3.27
N GLY A 606 0.80 16.29 3.20
CA GLY A 606 0.29 16.97 4.39
C GLY A 606 -0.62 16.06 5.23
N PRO A 607 -0.93 16.44 6.49
CA PRO A 607 -1.71 15.62 7.41
C PRO A 607 -3.11 15.28 6.87
N GLY A 608 -3.78 16.23 6.21
CA GLY A 608 -5.10 16.04 5.61
C GLY A 608 -5.03 15.30 4.28
N VAL A 609 -4.12 15.70 3.37
CA VAL A 609 -3.92 15.04 2.06
C VAL A 609 -3.60 13.55 2.23
N ARG A 610 -2.71 13.20 3.18
CA ARG A 610 -2.36 11.80 3.48
C ARG A 610 -3.58 11.00 3.93
N THR A 611 -4.47 11.61 4.72
CA THR A 611 -5.64 10.94 5.28
C THR A 611 -6.71 10.73 4.22
N ASP A 612 -6.99 11.73 3.38
CA ASP A 612 -7.92 11.59 2.25
C ASP A 612 -7.45 10.51 1.26
N ASN A 613 -6.17 10.51 0.92
CA ASN A 613 -5.59 9.49 0.04
C ASN A 613 -5.56 8.10 0.68
N ALA A 614 -5.22 7.99 1.97
CA ALA A 614 -5.25 6.71 2.69
C ALA A 614 -6.67 6.15 2.76
N ASN A 615 -7.66 6.97 3.13
CA ASN A 615 -9.08 6.59 3.11
C ASN A 615 -9.48 6.08 1.72
N ASN A 616 -9.09 6.76 0.63
CA ASN A 616 -9.40 6.34 -0.74
C ASN A 616 -8.72 5.00 -1.14
N ILE A 617 -7.45 4.80 -0.78
CA ILE A 617 -6.70 3.55 -1.01
C ILE A 617 -7.35 2.38 -0.26
N ILE A 618 -7.66 2.57 1.02
CA ILE A 618 -8.36 1.57 1.85
C ILE A 618 -9.74 1.25 1.24
N ARG A 619 -10.47 2.27 0.78
CA ARG A 619 -11.79 2.08 0.17
C ARG A 619 -11.73 1.28 -1.12
N SER A 620 -10.73 1.53 -1.97
CA SER A 620 -10.49 0.75 -3.18
C SER A 620 -10.15 -0.72 -2.88
N TRP A 621 -9.41 -0.99 -1.79
CA TRP A 621 -9.13 -2.36 -1.34
C TRP A 621 -10.39 -3.07 -0.82
N ASN A 622 -11.20 -2.42 0.02
CA ASN A 622 -12.45 -3.00 0.52
C ASN A 622 -13.45 -3.27 -0.64
N GLU A 623 -13.54 -2.37 -1.62
CA GLU A 623 -14.31 -2.59 -2.85
C GLU A 623 -13.76 -3.80 -3.65
N GLU A 624 -12.44 -3.89 -3.88
CA GLU A 624 -11.79 -5.02 -4.57
C GLU A 624 -12.05 -6.36 -3.84
N LYS A 625 -11.95 -6.38 -2.50
CA LYS A 625 -12.26 -7.58 -1.70
C LYS A 625 -13.72 -7.98 -1.83
N ALA A 626 -14.65 -7.05 -1.68
CA ALA A 626 -16.08 -7.33 -1.75
C ALA A 626 -16.49 -7.85 -3.14
N PHE A 627 -16.00 -7.24 -4.22
CA PHE A 627 -16.26 -7.74 -5.58
C PHE A 627 -15.58 -9.10 -5.83
N GLY A 628 -14.41 -9.34 -5.22
CA GLY A 628 -13.73 -10.64 -5.25
C GLY A 628 -14.39 -11.76 -4.44
N MET A 629 -15.34 -11.47 -3.54
CA MET A 629 -16.01 -12.49 -2.73
C MET A 629 -16.89 -13.44 -3.55
N VAL A 630 -17.47 -12.97 -4.67
CA VAL A 630 -18.29 -13.81 -5.57
C VAL A 630 -17.54 -15.05 -6.09
N ASN A 631 -16.23 -14.95 -6.26
CA ASN A 631 -15.37 -16.06 -6.67
C ASN A 631 -14.69 -16.74 -5.47
N SER A 632 -14.19 -15.96 -4.52
CA SER A 632 -13.34 -16.49 -3.44
C SER A 632 -14.11 -17.15 -2.30
N ALA A 633 -15.36 -16.74 -2.00
CA ALA A 633 -16.16 -17.40 -0.96
C ALA A 633 -16.64 -18.81 -1.40
N PRO A 634 -17.18 -19.03 -2.61
CA PRO A 634 -17.51 -20.38 -3.07
C PRO A 634 -16.27 -21.30 -3.18
N ALA A 635 -15.15 -20.78 -3.68
CA ALA A 635 -13.90 -21.55 -3.76
C ALA A 635 -13.40 -22.00 -2.37
N ARG A 636 -13.44 -21.12 -1.37
CA ARG A 636 -13.13 -21.43 0.03
C ARG A 636 -14.11 -22.44 0.64
N TYR A 637 -15.40 -22.36 0.32
CA TYR A 637 -16.38 -23.34 0.79
C TYR A 637 -16.12 -24.74 0.22
N ILE A 638 -15.77 -24.86 -1.06
CA ILE A 638 -15.42 -26.14 -1.70
C ILE A 638 -14.19 -26.75 -1.02
N ASP A 639 -13.14 -25.96 -0.79
CA ASP A 639 -11.93 -26.43 -0.11
C ASP A 639 -12.19 -26.77 1.38
N ALA A 640 -12.98 -25.95 2.08
CA ALA A 640 -13.39 -26.23 3.46
C ALA A 640 -14.19 -27.54 3.57
N LYS A 641 -15.10 -27.82 2.62
CA LYS A 641 -15.85 -29.09 2.56
C LYS A 641 -14.93 -30.29 2.28
N LYS A 642 -13.96 -30.14 1.37
CA LYS A 642 -12.95 -31.18 1.09
C LYS A 642 -12.11 -31.49 2.34
N ASN A 643 -11.64 -30.45 3.04
CA ASN A 643 -10.87 -30.61 4.27
C ASN A 643 -11.72 -31.19 5.41
N TYR A 644 -13.00 -30.78 5.55
CA TYR A 644 -13.93 -31.36 6.52
C TYR A 644 -14.08 -32.87 6.33
N ILE A 645 -14.33 -33.35 5.11
CA ILE A 645 -14.46 -34.77 4.81
C ILE A 645 -13.19 -35.52 5.24
N LYS A 646 -12.01 -35.06 4.79
CA LYS A 646 -10.73 -35.68 5.16
C LYS A 646 -10.46 -35.71 6.67
N GLN A 647 -10.83 -34.65 7.39
CA GLN A 647 -10.64 -34.59 8.84
C GLN A 647 -11.67 -35.43 9.60
N LYS A 648 -12.88 -35.60 9.05
CA LYS A 648 -13.93 -36.47 9.61
C LYS A 648 -13.58 -37.95 9.44
N GLU A 649 -13.05 -38.34 8.27
CA GLU A 649 -12.48 -39.68 8.03
C GLU A 649 -11.43 -40.02 9.09
N VAL A 650 -10.39 -39.19 9.24
CA VAL A 650 -9.32 -39.40 10.25
C VAL A 650 -9.85 -39.40 11.69
N HIS A 651 -10.84 -38.57 12.01
CA HIS A 651 -11.48 -38.55 13.33
C HIS A 651 -12.27 -39.84 13.62
N ASP A 652 -12.99 -40.36 12.63
CA ASP A 652 -13.82 -41.55 12.79
C ASP A 652 -12.97 -42.82 12.85
N ASP A 653 -11.90 -42.90 12.06
CA ASP A 653 -10.88 -43.96 12.15
C ASP A 653 -10.17 -43.94 13.52
N LEU A 654 -9.86 -42.76 14.08
CA LEU A 654 -9.28 -42.65 15.42
C LEU A 654 -10.26 -43.02 16.54
N ASN A 655 -11.56 -42.78 16.35
CA ASN A 655 -12.58 -43.10 17.35
C ASN A 655 -13.06 -44.56 17.27
N SER A 656 -12.92 -45.27 16.14
CA SER A 656 -13.34 -46.68 16.04
C SER A 656 -12.55 -47.62 16.95
N ASP A 657 -11.29 -47.28 17.21
CA ASP A 657 -10.35 -48.09 17.98
C ASP A 657 -10.40 -47.78 19.50
N MET A 658 -11.21 -46.80 19.91
CA MET A 658 -11.20 -46.24 21.27
C MET A 658 -12.44 -46.66 22.10
N PRO A 659 -12.29 -46.95 23.41
CA PRO A 659 -13.41 -47.35 24.24
C PRO A 659 -14.52 -46.28 24.30
N PRO A 660 -15.80 -46.60 24.06
CA PRO A 660 -16.89 -45.62 24.10
C PRO A 660 -17.00 -44.86 25.43
N GLU A 661 -16.65 -45.53 26.54
CA GLU A 661 -16.58 -44.91 27.88
C GLU A 661 -15.54 -43.79 27.95
N LYS A 662 -14.37 -43.97 27.28
CA LYS A 662 -13.31 -42.94 27.19
C LYS A 662 -13.70 -41.79 26.28
N ILE A 663 -14.40 -42.08 25.18
CA ILE A 663 -14.93 -41.03 24.29
C ILE A 663 -15.94 -40.17 25.06
N ALA A 664 -16.90 -40.79 25.76
CA ALA A 664 -17.90 -40.07 26.55
C ALA A 664 -17.31 -39.30 27.75
N GLU A 665 -16.18 -39.74 28.31
CA GLU A 665 -15.40 -39.00 29.32
C GLU A 665 -14.77 -37.73 28.72
N TRP A 666 -14.15 -37.83 27.54
CA TRP A 666 -13.51 -36.71 26.85
C TRP A 666 -14.49 -35.71 26.23
N GLU A 667 -15.64 -36.16 25.71
CA GLU A 667 -16.71 -35.28 25.21
C GLU A 667 -17.32 -34.40 26.32
N GLN A 668 -17.13 -34.77 27.60
CA GLN A 668 -17.52 -33.98 28.77
C GLN A 668 -16.38 -33.13 29.36
N GLU A 669 -15.13 -33.31 28.91
CA GLU A 669 -14.00 -32.54 29.44
C GLU A 669 -13.93 -31.15 28.79
N SER A 670 -13.90 -30.11 29.64
CA SER A 670 -13.84 -28.73 29.14
C SER A 670 -12.48 -28.42 28.52
N ILE A 671 -12.46 -28.07 27.23
CA ILE A 671 -11.24 -27.65 26.56
C ILE A 671 -10.76 -26.24 26.98
N GLU A 672 -11.60 -25.48 27.68
CA GLU A 672 -11.30 -24.10 28.09
C GLU A 672 -10.09 -24.01 29.05
N PRO A 673 -9.17 -23.05 28.85
CA PRO A 673 -7.97 -22.91 29.68
C PRO A 673 -8.28 -22.70 31.16
N THR A 674 -7.79 -23.61 32.01
CA THR A 674 -7.88 -23.49 33.47
C THR A 674 -6.52 -23.13 34.10
N LEU A 675 -6.55 -22.48 35.27
CA LEU A 675 -5.36 -22.12 36.03
C LEU A 675 -5.25 -23.04 37.26
N LYS A 676 -4.37 -24.04 37.21
CA LYS A 676 -4.05 -24.94 38.33
C LYS A 676 -2.61 -24.74 38.77
N ASP A 677 -2.34 -24.65 40.07
CA ASP A 677 -1.00 -24.46 40.65
C ASP A 677 -0.12 -23.39 39.97
N LYS A 678 -0.77 -22.29 39.55
CA LYS A 678 -0.19 -21.14 38.80
C LYS A 678 0.28 -21.46 37.37
N LYS A 679 0.05 -22.67 36.86
CA LYS A 679 0.20 -23.05 35.45
C LYS A 679 -1.16 -22.98 34.73
N TRP A 680 -1.12 -22.74 33.43
CA TRP A 680 -2.29 -22.84 32.56
C TRP A 680 -2.34 -24.22 31.93
N GLU A 681 -3.50 -24.86 31.99
CA GLU A 681 -3.76 -26.22 31.53
C GLU A 681 -5.04 -26.30 30.70
N SER A 682 -5.05 -27.17 29.70
CA SER A 682 -6.20 -27.52 28.85
C SER A 682 -5.93 -28.93 28.29
N PRO A 683 -6.95 -29.76 28.05
CA PRO A 683 -6.82 -31.02 27.30
C PRO A 683 -6.18 -30.85 25.91
N MET A 684 -6.32 -29.67 25.30
CA MET A 684 -5.79 -29.33 23.97
C MET A 684 -4.30 -28.96 23.97
N MET A 685 -3.55 -29.33 25.03
CA MET A 685 -2.12 -29.08 25.14
C MET A 685 -1.30 -30.34 24.90
N ASP A 686 -0.26 -30.23 24.06
CA ASP A 686 0.80 -31.22 24.01
C ASP A 686 1.33 -31.49 25.43
N PRO A 687 1.54 -32.76 25.84
CA PRO A 687 2.10 -33.11 27.13
C PRO A 687 3.53 -32.54 27.30
N ASP A 688 4.00 -32.44 28.55
CA ASP A 688 5.36 -31.94 28.81
C ASP A 688 6.41 -33.02 28.52
N LEU A 689 6.74 -33.20 27.23
CA LEU A 689 7.77 -34.11 26.72
C LEU A 689 9.18 -33.59 27.02
N SER A 690 9.46 -33.39 28.31
CA SER A 690 10.77 -32.99 28.83
C SER A 690 11.84 -34.01 28.42
N GLY A 691 12.88 -33.55 27.73
CA GLY A 691 13.98 -34.40 27.23
C GLY A 691 14.01 -34.60 25.71
N GLY A 692 13.10 -33.98 24.95
CA GLY A 692 13.15 -34.01 23.49
C GLY A 692 14.38 -33.30 22.90
N PHE A 693 14.95 -33.87 21.82
CA PHE A 693 16.15 -33.39 21.11
C PHE A 693 16.18 -31.86 20.88
N ARG A 694 15.04 -31.26 20.51
CA ARG A 694 14.93 -29.82 20.24
C ARG A 694 15.21 -28.95 21.46
N ASP A 695 14.76 -29.33 22.65
CA ASP A 695 15.00 -28.55 23.86
C ASP A 695 16.43 -28.80 24.39
N THR A 696 16.97 -30.01 24.26
CA THR A 696 18.40 -30.27 24.53
C THR A 696 19.31 -29.40 23.66
N ILE A 697 19.01 -29.29 22.35
CA ILE A 697 19.72 -28.38 21.43
C ILE A 697 19.54 -26.91 21.84
N LYS A 698 18.35 -26.51 22.29
CA LYS A 698 18.03 -25.13 22.70
C LYS A 698 18.76 -24.72 23.99
N GLU A 699 18.82 -25.59 24.98
CA GLU A 699 19.62 -25.39 26.20
C GLU A 699 21.12 -25.32 25.86
N ARG A 700 21.65 -26.28 25.08
CA ARG A 700 23.06 -26.29 24.66
C ARG A 700 23.42 -25.03 23.86
N ARG A 701 22.56 -24.58 22.93
CA ARG A 701 22.74 -23.30 22.19
C ARG A 701 22.74 -22.08 23.15
N GLN A 702 21.94 -22.09 24.22
CA GLN A 702 21.97 -21.03 25.24
C GLN A 702 23.27 -21.06 26.05
N GLN A 703 23.76 -22.24 26.44
CA GLN A 703 25.04 -22.42 27.13
C GLN A 703 26.24 -21.95 26.27
N GLU A 704 26.23 -22.22 24.97
CA GLU A 704 27.22 -21.68 24.02
C GLU A 704 27.17 -20.14 23.96
N SER A 705 25.98 -19.53 23.98
CA SER A 705 25.83 -18.07 23.86
C SER A 705 26.48 -17.29 25.02
N ALA A 706 26.54 -17.87 26.22
CA ALA A 706 27.16 -17.26 27.38
C ALA A 706 28.71 -17.35 27.37
N THR A 707 29.28 -18.32 26.64
CA THR A 707 30.72 -18.65 26.67
C THR A 707 31.52 -18.01 25.52
N ALA A 708 30.88 -17.20 24.67
CA ALA A 708 31.44 -16.62 23.44
C ALA A 708 32.61 -15.61 23.60
N ARG A 709 33.26 -15.53 24.76
CA ARG A 709 34.46 -14.70 25.05
C ARG A 709 35.50 -15.37 25.95
N VAL A 710 35.57 -16.71 25.94
CA VAL A 710 36.70 -17.44 26.57
C VAL A 710 37.71 -17.82 25.49
N PRO A 711 38.96 -17.29 25.53
CA PRO A 711 40.03 -17.75 24.64
C PRO A 711 40.25 -19.27 24.79
N GLY A 712 40.41 -19.99 23.68
CA GLY A 712 40.62 -21.44 23.69
C GLY A 712 39.35 -22.31 23.72
N ARG A 713 38.16 -21.77 23.43
CA ARG A 713 36.96 -22.60 23.12
C ARG A 713 36.31 -22.16 21.80
N ARG A 714 36.16 -23.09 20.86
CA ARG A 714 35.57 -22.86 19.53
C ARG A 714 34.02 -22.78 19.63
N PRO A 715 33.36 -21.61 19.47
CA PRO A 715 31.91 -21.50 19.69
C PRO A 715 31.08 -22.04 18.52
N GLY A 716 29.89 -22.58 18.82
CA GLY A 716 28.91 -22.99 17.79
C GLY A 716 28.96 -24.46 17.35
N ALA A 717 29.69 -25.32 18.05
CA ALA A 717 29.76 -26.75 17.72
C ALA A 717 28.38 -27.44 17.82
N THR A 718 27.57 -27.10 18.83
CA THR A 718 26.16 -27.54 18.96
C THR A 718 25.33 -27.09 17.77
N ARG A 719 25.55 -25.86 17.29
CA ARG A 719 24.89 -25.37 16.08
C ARG A 719 25.32 -26.18 14.86
N TRP A 720 26.60 -26.44 14.66
CA TRP A 720 27.09 -27.23 13.53
C TRP A 720 26.58 -28.68 13.57
N LEU A 721 26.49 -29.31 14.75
CA LEU A 721 25.87 -30.63 14.91
C LEU A 721 24.36 -30.59 14.59
N SER A 722 23.64 -29.56 15.05
CA SER A 722 22.22 -29.36 14.72
C SER A 722 21.98 -29.12 13.24
N ASP A 723 22.78 -28.24 12.61
CA ASP A 723 22.77 -27.96 11.17
C ASP A 723 23.02 -29.28 10.37
N GLY A 724 23.75 -30.24 10.97
CA GLY A 724 24.04 -31.57 10.41
C GLY A 724 22.90 -32.58 10.52
N ILE A 725 22.24 -32.67 11.68
CA ILE A 725 21.07 -33.55 11.87
C ILE A 725 19.85 -33.03 11.08
N GLU A 726 19.69 -31.70 10.98
CA GLU A 726 18.71 -31.06 10.08
C GLU A 726 19.05 -31.32 8.59
N LEU A 727 20.33 -31.56 8.26
CA LEU A 727 20.77 -31.93 6.92
C LEU A 727 20.57 -33.43 6.63
N GLU A 728 20.76 -34.31 7.61
CA GLU A 728 20.46 -35.75 7.52
C GLU A 728 18.99 -36.00 7.23
N HIS A 729 18.06 -35.39 8.00
CA HIS A 729 16.64 -35.39 7.67
C HIS A 729 16.33 -34.77 6.29
N SER A 730 17.13 -33.79 5.83
CA SER A 730 16.95 -33.22 4.49
C SER A 730 17.41 -34.16 3.37
N ILE A 731 18.39 -35.03 3.63
CA ILE A 731 18.84 -36.08 2.72
C ILE A 731 17.78 -37.18 2.66
N GLN A 732 17.25 -37.61 3.81
CA GLN A 732 16.23 -38.66 3.86
C GLN A 732 14.94 -38.23 3.15
N ASN A 733 14.37 -37.07 3.48
CA ASN A 733 13.19 -36.53 2.78
C ASN A 733 13.40 -36.38 1.26
N PHE A 734 14.62 -36.12 0.80
CA PHE A 734 14.95 -36.06 -0.63
C PHE A 734 14.97 -37.44 -1.28
N ASN A 735 15.50 -38.45 -0.60
CA ASN A 735 15.50 -39.84 -1.06
C ASN A 735 14.06 -40.38 -1.12
N ASP A 736 13.27 -40.16 -0.06
CA ASP A 736 11.86 -40.58 0.02
C ASP A 736 11.02 -39.94 -1.10
N GLU A 737 11.26 -38.66 -1.42
CA GLU A 737 10.62 -37.96 -2.55
C GLU A 737 11.09 -38.50 -3.92
N ALA A 738 12.37 -38.86 -4.06
CA ALA A 738 12.89 -39.48 -5.28
C ALA A 738 12.33 -40.89 -5.51
N GLU A 739 12.21 -41.70 -4.45
CA GLU A 739 11.62 -43.04 -4.52
C GLU A 739 10.12 -42.98 -4.86
N ALA A 740 9.38 -42.04 -4.25
CA ALA A 740 7.96 -41.82 -4.53
C ALA A 740 7.66 -41.33 -5.97
N LEU A 741 8.65 -40.81 -6.70
CA LEU A 741 8.51 -40.42 -8.11
C LEU A 741 8.71 -41.61 -9.09
N GLY A 742 9.39 -42.67 -8.65
CA GLY A 742 9.61 -43.89 -9.43
C GLY A 742 10.42 -43.70 -10.72
N ASN A 743 10.36 -44.70 -11.61
CA ASN A 743 11.22 -44.78 -12.80
C ASN A 743 10.77 -43.94 -14.02
N SER A 744 9.72 -43.12 -13.88
CA SER A 744 9.15 -42.32 -14.99
C SER A 744 8.59 -40.96 -14.53
N PRO A 745 9.39 -40.09 -13.89
CA PRO A 745 8.99 -38.72 -13.57
C PRO A 745 8.70 -37.90 -14.84
N THR A 746 7.93 -36.82 -14.68
CA THR A 746 7.82 -35.80 -15.75
C THR A 746 9.00 -34.83 -15.71
N SER A 747 9.34 -34.24 -16.86
CA SER A 747 10.45 -33.27 -16.99
C SER A 747 10.42 -32.13 -15.95
N LEU A 748 9.25 -31.71 -15.46
CA LEU A 748 9.12 -30.68 -14.43
C LEU A 748 9.43 -31.22 -13.02
N GLN A 749 9.11 -32.49 -12.75
CA GLN A 749 9.50 -33.19 -11.53
C GLN A 749 11.01 -33.44 -11.52
N ASP A 750 11.61 -33.84 -12.65
CA ASP A 750 13.07 -33.98 -12.80
C ASP A 750 13.82 -32.66 -12.55
N GLU A 751 13.39 -31.55 -13.19
CA GLU A 751 13.99 -30.23 -12.95
C GLU A 751 13.87 -29.80 -11.48
N THR A 752 12.71 -30.06 -10.85
CA THR A 752 12.47 -29.77 -9.43
C THR A 752 13.36 -30.60 -8.51
N LEU A 753 13.45 -31.91 -8.75
CA LEU A 753 14.25 -32.85 -7.95
C LEU A 753 15.75 -32.56 -8.13
N ASN A 754 16.20 -32.27 -9.35
CA ASN A 754 17.58 -31.86 -9.61
C ASN A 754 17.93 -30.52 -8.94
N GLY A 755 17.01 -29.55 -8.94
CA GLY A 755 17.15 -28.30 -8.19
C GLY A 755 17.28 -28.52 -6.68
N LYS A 756 16.46 -29.42 -6.10
CA LYS A 756 16.58 -29.85 -4.69
C LYS A 756 17.94 -30.53 -4.42
N ARG A 757 18.38 -31.42 -5.30
CA ARG A 757 19.68 -32.12 -5.22
C ARG A 757 20.86 -31.15 -5.18
N LEU A 758 20.88 -30.15 -6.04
CA LEU A 758 21.94 -29.13 -6.08
C LEU A 758 21.95 -28.28 -4.79
N ALA A 759 20.78 -27.86 -4.31
CA ALA A 759 20.67 -27.13 -3.04
C ALA A 759 21.12 -27.97 -1.82
N LEU A 760 20.82 -29.28 -1.85
CA LEU A 760 21.26 -30.25 -0.83
C LEU A 760 22.78 -30.44 -0.87
N GLN A 761 23.37 -30.59 -2.05
CA GLN A 761 24.83 -30.68 -2.24
C GLN A 761 25.56 -29.45 -1.71
N GLY A 762 25.09 -28.24 -2.03
CA GLY A 762 25.68 -27.00 -1.48
C GLY A 762 25.60 -26.89 0.04
N ARG A 763 24.53 -27.43 0.67
CA ARG A 763 24.45 -27.54 2.14
C ARG A 763 25.42 -28.57 2.70
N ILE A 764 25.58 -29.73 2.05
CA ILE A 764 26.56 -30.77 2.43
C ILE A 764 27.99 -30.22 2.36
N GLU A 765 28.34 -29.52 1.29
CA GLU A 765 29.67 -28.93 1.12
C GLU A 765 29.95 -27.82 2.14
N SER A 766 28.98 -26.93 2.38
CA SER A 766 29.09 -25.89 3.43
C SER A 766 29.21 -26.47 4.84
N HIS A 767 28.52 -27.59 5.13
CA HIS A 767 28.62 -28.30 6.40
C HIS A 767 29.97 -29.01 6.56
N ARG A 768 30.45 -29.68 5.51
CA ARG A 768 31.78 -30.33 5.47
C ARG A 768 32.91 -29.33 5.63
N LYS A 769 32.86 -28.17 4.96
CA LYS A 769 33.87 -27.09 5.12
C LYS A 769 33.88 -26.48 6.53
N ARG A 770 32.81 -26.63 7.31
CA ARG A 770 32.79 -26.29 8.74
C ARG A 770 33.33 -27.40 9.64
N ARG A 771 33.49 -28.64 9.15
CA ARG A 771 34.06 -29.76 9.93
C ARG A 771 35.48 -29.46 10.38
N GLU A 772 36.32 -28.95 9.47
CA GLU A 772 37.69 -28.50 9.74
C GLU A 772 37.73 -27.63 11.02
N LEU A 773 36.91 -26.58 11.04
CA LEU A 773 36.77 -25.64 12.16
C LEU A 773 36.33 -26.26 13.50
N TYR A 774 35.85 -27.50 13.55
CA TYR A 774 35.40 -28.17 14.79
C TYR A 774 36.08 -29.53 15.08
N VAL A 775 36.91 -30.07 14.19
CA VAL A 775 37.42 -31.45 14.28
C VAL A 775 38.96 -31.56 14.25
N GLU A 776 39.69 -30.56 13.76
CA GLU A 776 41.18 -30.61 13.64
C GLU A 776 41.94 -30.94 14.94
N GLU A 777 41.41 -30.60 16.12
CA GLU A 777 42.08 -30.85 17.40
C GLU A 777 41.89 -32.29 17.94
N LEU A 778 41.09 -33.14 17.27
CA LEU A 778 40.87 -34.54 17.70
C LEU A 778 41.97 -35.51 17.27
N GLU A 779 42.97 -35.06 16.50
CA GLU A 779 44.07 -35.91 16.02
C GLU A 779 45.30 -35.93 16.96
N GLN A 780 45.30 -35.14 18.05
CA GLN A 780 46.26 -35.30 19.14
C GLN A 780 45.58 -36.01 20.33
N PRO A 781 45.99 -37.24 20.70
CA PRO A 781 45.42 -37.93 21.84
C PRO A 781 45.86 -37.25 23.15
N ASP A 782 44.88 -36.84 23.96
CA ASP A 782 45.07 -36.24 25.29
C ASP A 782 45.56 -37.29 26.31
N HIS A 783 46.80 -37.74 26.13
CA HIS A 783 47.49 -38.61 27.07
C HIS A 783 47.91 -37.79 28.30
N PRO A 784 47.42 -38.10 29.51
CA PRO A 784 47.81 -37.36 30.71
C PRO A 784 49.30 -37.56 30.98
N HIS A 785 50.07 -36.47 31.01
CA HIS A 785 51.50 -36.52 31.31
C HIS A 785 51.77 -37.21 32.66
N ILE A 786 52.45 -38.35 32.60
CA ILE A 786 52.95 -39.05 33.79
C ILE A 786 53.98 -38.15 34.48
N ARG A 787 53.65 -37.67 35.68
CA ARG A 787 54.63 -37.04 36.57
C ARG A 787 55.51 -38.12 37.17
N HIS A 788 56.66 -38.35 36.54
CA HIS A 788 57.72 -39.16 37.12
C HIS A 788 58.28 -38.47 38.36
N PHE A 789 57.90 -38.99 39.53
CA PHE A 789 58.65 -38.83 40.76
C PHE A 789 59.75 -39.89 40.76
N TYR A 790 60.93 -39.53 41.28
CA TYR A 790 62.19 -40.27 41.14
C TYR A 790 62.72 -40.33 39.70
N GLY A 791 64.03 -40.25 39.59
CA GLY A 791 64.80 -40.47 38.37
C GLY A 791 66.22 -40.87 38.75
N GLU A 792 66.89 -41.58 37.87
CA GLU A 792 68.33 -41.85 37.94
C GLU A 792 68.86 -42.13 36.53
N GLU A 793 70.17 -42.29 36.38
CA GLU A 793 70.88 -42.02 35.12
C GLU A 793 71.16 -43.27 34.25
N THR A 794 71.29 -43.03 32.94
CA THR A 794 72.01 -43.88 31.95
C THR A 794 71.50 -45.30 31.64
N GLY A 795 71.79 -45.76 30.42
CA GLY A 795 71.50 -47.11 29.95
C GLY A 795 71.17 -47.13 28.46
N GLU A 796 72.16 -47.42 27.62
CA GLU A 796 71.94 -47.75 26.21
C GLU A 796 71.37 -49.17 26.08
N ASP A 797 70.55 -49.43 25.05
CA ASP A 797 70.80 -50.61 24.22
C ASP A 797 70.32 -50.40 22.77
N LEU A 798 70.88 -51.17 21.84
CA LEU A 798 70.73 -51.07 20.39
C LEU A 798 70.17 -52.40 19.86
N GLY A 799 68.97 -52.41 19.27
CA GLY A 799 68.36 -53.69 18.85
C GLY A 799 67.15 -53.62 17.91
N LEU A 800 67.40 -53.55 16.61
CA LEU A 800 66.52 -54.06 15.55
C LEU A 800 66.70 -55.60 15.43
N PRO A 801 65.86 -56.37 14.71
CA PRO A 801 64.49 -56.12 14.21
C PRO A 801 63.49 -57.28 14.51
N SER A 802 62.20 -57.02 14.28
CA SER A 802 61.25 -58.03 13.75
C SER A 802 60.06 -57.36 13.06
#